data_AF-A0A2K9HE42-F1
#
_entry.id   AF-A0A2K9HE42-F1
#
_cell.length_a   1.000
_cell.length_b   1.000
_cell.length_c   1.000
_cell.angle_alpha   90.00
_cell.angle_beta   90.00
_cell.angle_gamma   90.00
#
_symmetry.space_group_name_H-M   'P 1'
#
loop_
_entity.id
_entity.type
_entity.pdbx_description
1 polymer ?
#
loop_
_entity_poly.entity_id
_entity_poly.type
_entity_poly.pdbx_seq_one_letter_code
_entity_poly.pdbx_strand_id
1 'polypeptide(L)'
;METGKNTSVDRNRKQTGNSEEIVADSAICTCDKGSKPGTFRVTSQQKIYCNGARKLIATDQDKDIKSLNFGSCAVKNNGPCSPNIVWSNTYNKIAIKGKMYPLTVKSSGTCKAGGGRINIQTSGQQVVVKPSSSPRKANSTAHKSPIFTEEDWKHLPQEDEKSQNKRVPAAVQVNNVLVNGKREITITPYDHEELLFTTSLTAGSARGTGVKWDVCHGNRVIAKGLTEAPARTYFTKEGTYSVYAYVHKPGSPKGKGVVRITVSYPKFKSIEWKDENGKHVTYIGLRNKVFAHVSLPGCKGISVNCRFYYNGYEGKTYLSALTPIPLSAVGKVKIALSLSSDQLKKIIEDRKHFSNGQKIRIYLELSSRHWIENLTKTSQHPILFNDKIEFRSLIIYKDSDCKEKLQGGIADSGSTVYVRLSTANMETGKIRLDVYKHETGNQEEKSPQPSPVYSTSYPVNSTGVYKFSLTLATPPYKEGTAYKVVVSWLFSSNQSSNGNVNNNTGRQTSKESKQYILKGKEVLFSIKRHIPMPKAEPSKANVNRTESEKGGCPRCSAPITAEQLKKVFPKTSEKTRIKIADAYNKHMRYFKMDTCWNKAHFFAQAKIEVGDSFNIKTESFNYSARRMKGRDNVNGKHWVQGNTQTRQGGYFTDGKSKKSPYPYMVSHPDLAEKYGRKDLYRYNDQGIQAANEEMIANVVYDDKNCSQKRKLGNTQVGDGWKFKGRGLVQITGRSNYTITNKYTEKLLGKNIINSEADANLVGTDIEVAMVACMAYWSKSGRNLEIKSNGEMNEDIISAGIGSNVDYIGKQSAFENITSKCFAVSDCNIQSKAKRVKTVTDKELKIEEGIKWLESICIPIESVGKTKYKIPYCQDLNRIKDSGAKTMDCSEMVGRYAAKIEWSKKPMGWTTASMIEYGRNHPKWLIQHKNANYIPKRGDIFLWRGHTGVVIEYDEQNDIVTTIEAISSTVNNEKPVDDNGIFRKRKPDIHLRGVIKMKFKRTDYHLLGHSPKLCYFYSFAVHYTKK
;
A
#
# COMPACT_ATOMS: atom_id res chain seq x y z
N MET A 1 -43.13 65.49 -42.86
CA MET A 1 -43.50 65.94 -41.52
C MET A 1 -42.24 65.85 -40.67
N GLU A 2 -41.41 66.87 -40.77
CA GLU A 2 -41.58 68.12 -40.01
C GLU A 2 -41.13 67.89 -38.58
N THR A 3 -39.88 68.30 -38.32
CA THR A 3 -39.55 69.58 -37.66
C THR A 3 -40.08 69.56 -36.23
N GLY A 4 -39.24 69.66 -35.23
CA GLY A 4 -37.88 70.10 -35.24
C GLY A 4 -37.34 70.02 -33.81
N LYS A 5 -36.08 70.40 -33.67
CA LYS A 5 -35.75 71.69 -33.04
C LYS A 5 -36.01 71.61 -31.54
N ASN A 6 -35.03 71.62 -30.66
CA ASN A 6 -33.78 72.38 -30.63
C ASN A 6 -33.18 71.98 -29.24
N THR A 7 -31.89 72.03 -28.88
CA THR A 7 -30.84 73.00 -29.16
C THR A 7 -29.54 72.55 -28.46
N SER A 8 -28.42 72.90 -29.10
CA SER A 8 -27.11 73.34 -28.58
C SER A 8 -26.33 72.53 -27.52
N VAL A 9 -25.08 72.21 -27.93
CA VAL A 9 -23.81 72.18 -27.15
C VAL A 9 -23.22 70.79 -26.78
N ASP A 10 -22.37 70.31 -27.70
CA ASP A 10 -20.97 69.87 -27.50
C ASP A 10 -20.51 68.39 -27.36
N ARG A 11 -19.54 68.13 -28.26
CA ARG A 11 -18.25 67.40 -28.12
C ARG A 11 -18.28 65.87 -28.11
N ASN A 12 -17.87 65.26 -29.22
CA ASN A 12 -16.65 64.42 -29.30
C ASN A 12 -16.40 63.96 -30.74
N ARG A 13 -15.84 64.88 -31.54
CA ARG A 13 -15.08 64.60 -32.76
C ARG A 13 -13.72 65.27 -32.58
N LYS A 14 -12.69 64.47 -32.31
CA LYS A 14 -11.42 64.48 -33.05
C LYS A 14 -10.45 63.49 -32.43
N GLN A 15 -10.10 62.48 -33.21
CA GLN A 15 -8.69 62.18 -33.43
C GLN A 15 -7.90 63.49 -33.43
N THR A 16 -6.92 63.59 -32.55
CA THR A 16 -5.54 63.67 -33.00
C THR A 16 -4.71 63.01 -31.89
N GLY A 17 -4.57 61.68 -31.92
CA GLY A 17 -4.14 60.95 -30.72
C GLY A 17 -5.19 60.98 -29.60
N ASN A 18 -4.88 60.41 -28.44
CA ASN A 18 -5.72 60.43 -27.23
C ASN A 18 -7.05 59.62 -27.26
N SER A 19 -7.04 58.31 -27.59
CA SER A 19 -8.19 57.44 -27.25
C SER A 19 -8.23 57.18 -25.73
N GLU A 20 -9.30 57.60 -25.05
CA GLU A 20 -9.50 57.43 -23.60
C GLU A 20 -10.03 56.03 -23.29
N GLU A 21 -9.11 55.10 -23.12
CA GLU A 21 -9.43 53.72 -22.76
C GLU A 21 -10.16 53.68 -21.39
N ILE A 22 -11.37 53.12 -21.37
CA ILE A 22 -12.15 52.90 -20.13
C ILE A 22 -11.37 51.97 -19.20
N VAL A 23 -11.43 52.23 -17.90
CA VAL A 23 -10.76 51.42 -16.90
C VAL A 23 -11.69 50.29 -16.46
N ALA A 24 -11.16 49.08 -16.49
CA ALA A 24 -11.87 47.84 -16.22
C ALA A 24 -11.18 47.06 -15.10
N ASP A 25 -11.89 46.04 -14.63
CA ASP A 25 -11.37 45.12 -13.61
C ASP A 25 -9.97 44.58 -13.98
N SER A 26 -9.09 44.50 -12.98
CA SER A 26 -7.65 44.20 -13.12
C SER A 26 -6.75 45.30 -13.72
N ALA A 27 -7.25 46.52 -13.91
CA ALA A 27 -6.40 47.69 -14.20
C ALA A 27 -5.36 47.93 -13.09
N ILE A 28 -4.20 48.51 -13.42
CA ILE A 28 -3.12 48.78 -12.45
C ILE A 28 -3.07 50.27 -12.14
N CYS A 29 -2.89 50.61 -10.86
CA CYS A 29 -2.76 51.96 -10.36
C CYS A 29 -1.58 52.09 -9.39
N THR A 30 -1.03 53.29 -9.26
CA THR A 30 0.06 53.60 -8.32
C THR A 30 -0.33 54.78 -7.44
N CYS A 31 0.00 54.71 -6.15
CA CYS A 31 -0.12 55.84 -5.22
C CYS A 31 1.29 56.31 -4.84
N ASP A 32 1.57 57.61 -4.95
CA ASP A 32 2.87 58.22 -4.64
C ASP A 32 3.28 58.11 -3.16
N LYS A 33 2.33 57.86 -2.25
CA LYS A 33 2.57 57.62 -0.81
C LYS A 33 2.42 56.14 -0.41
N GLY A 34 2.15 55.26 -1.37
CA GLY A 34 1.95 53.82 -1.14
C GLY A 34 3.22 53.01 -1.40
N SER A 35 3.42 51.95 -0.63
CA SER A 35 4.58 51.04 -0.78
C SER A 35 4.57 50.16 -2.03
N LYS A 36 3.40 49.98 -2.68
CA LYS A 36 3.25 49.14 -3.87
C LYS A 36 2.11 49.60 -4.79
N PRO A 37 2.14 49.21 -6.09
CA PRO A 37 0.99 49.39 -6.98
C PRO A 37 -0.24 48.63 -6.47
N GLY A 38 -1.42 49.21 -6.71
CA GLY A 38 -2.72 48.59 -6.47
C GLY A 38 -3.33 48.08 -7.78
N THR A 39 -4.02 46.95 -7.71
CA THR A 39 -4.81 46.42 -8.84
C THR A 39 -6.28 46.70 -8.58
N PHE A 40 -6.96 47.28 -9.57
CA PHE A 40 -8.38 47.56 -9.51
C PHE A 40 -9.17 46.28 -9.34
N ARG A 41 -10.01 46.27 -8.31
CA ARG A 41 -11.10 45.34 -8.15
C ARG A 41 -12.40 46.12 -8.18
N VAL A 42 -13.21 45.97 -9.22
CA VAL A 42 -14.47 46.71 -9.32
C VAL A 42 -15.45 46.15 -8.30
N THR A 43 -15.82 46.98 -7.32
CA THR A 43 -16.78 46.63 -6.26
C THR A 43 -18.03 47.51 -6.28
N SER A 44 -17.93 48.66 -6.95
CA SER A 44 -18.97 49.68 -7.03
C SER A 44 -20.24 49.20 -7.77
N GLN A 45 -20.10 48.27 -8.72
CA GLN A 45 -21.20 47.75 -9.51
C GLN A 45 -20.92 46.31 -10.01
N GLN A 46 -21.96 45.58 -10.41
CA GLN A 46 -21.88 44.16 -10.83
C GLN A 46 -22.55 43.85 -12.19
N LYS A 47 -23.04 44.87 -12.90
CA LYS A 47 -23.94 44.67 -14.06
C LYS A 47 -23.39 45.19 -15.38
N ILE A 48 -22.43 46.12 -15.36
CA ILE A 48 -21.95 46.82 -16.56
C ILE A 48 -20.53 46.37 -16.87
N TYR A 49 -20.34 45.90 -18.10
CA TYR A 49 -19.12 45.26 -18.56
C TYR A 49 -18.60 45.90 -19.84
N CYS A 50 -17.29 45.82 -20.04
CA CYS A 50 -16.61 46.11 -21.30
C CYS A 50 -15.99 44.80 -21.83
N ASN A 51 -15.39 44.88 -23.02
CA ASN A 51 -14.67 43.77 -23.63
C ASN A 51 -15.53 42.54 -23.97
N GLY A 52 -16.70 42.76 -24.60
CA GLY A 52 -17.65 41.69 -24.94
C GLY A 52 -18.26 41.01 -23.70
N ALA A 53 -18.61 41.80 -22.69
CA ALA A 53 -19.22 41.37 -21.42
C ALA A 53 -18.30 40.58 -20.45
N ARG A 54 -16.97 40.73 -20.54
CA ARG A 54 -16.02 39.92 -19.76
C ARG A 54 -15.39 40.62 -18.56
N LYS A 55 -15.35 41.96 -18.54
CA LYS A 55 -14.71 42.71 -17.44
C LYS A 55 -15.61 43.85 -16.98
N LEU A 56 -15.78 43.97 -15.66
CA LEU A 56 -16.58 45.05 -15.07
C LEU A 56 -15.90 46.40 -15.30
N ILE A 57 -16.69 47.42 -15.60
CA ILE A 57 -16.21 48.81 -15.74
C ILE A 57 -16.02 49.42 -14.35
N ALA A 58 -14.85 50.02 -14.10
CA ALA A 58 -14.54 50.73 -12.86
C ALA A 58 -15.19 52.12 -12.84
N THR A 59 -15.62 52.59 -11.67
CA THR A 59 -16.26 53.90 -11.51
C THR A 59 -15.63 54.74 -10.40
N ASP A 60 -16.01 56.01 -10.35
CA ASP A 60 -15.69 56.97 -9.29
C ASP A 60 -16.10 56.56 -7.86
N GLN A 61 -16.90 55.49 -7.70
CA GLN A 61 -17.27 54.94 -6.40
C GLN A 61 -16.34 53.81 -5.94
N ASP A 62 -15.43 53.32 -6.78
CA ASP A 62 -14.37 52.38 -6.42
C ASP A 62 -13.23 53.12 -5.68
N LYS A 63 -13.49 53.51 -4.43
CA LYS A 63 -12.68 54.48 -3.69
C LYS A 63 -12.04 53.98 -2.40
N ASP A 64 -12.32 52.74 -2.03
CA ASP A 64 -11.94 52.17 -0.73
C ASP A 64 -10.87 51.07 -0.86
N ILE A 65 -10.47 50.52 0.30
CA ILE A 65 -9.47 49.47 0.37
C ILE A 65 -9.88 48.17 -0.31
N LYS A 66 -11.19 47.94 -0.51
CA LYS A 66 -11.70 46.75 -1.20
C LYS A 66 -11.49 46.86 -2.71
N SER A 67 -11.45 48.10 -3.20
CA SER A 67 -11.27 48.43 -4.61
C SER A 67 -9.79 48.54 -4.98
N LEU A 68 -8.97 49.17 -4.13
CA LEU A 68 -7.54 49.40 -4.36
C LEU A 68 -6.73 49.28 -3.06
N ASN A 69 -5.58 48.60 -3.10
CA ASN A 69 -4.70 48.42 -1.94
C ASN A 69 -3.23 48.69 -2.31
N PHE A 70 -2.65 49.72 -1.69
CA PHE A 70 -1.29 50.19 -1.95
C PHE A 70 -0.25 49.76 -0.88
N GLY A 71 -0.59 48.78 -0.02
CA GLY A 71 0.32 48.24 1.02
C GLY A 71 0.42 49.13 2.24
N SER A 72 1.64 49.53 2.66
CA SER A 72 1.86 50.54 3.69
C SER A 72 1.81 51.96 3.13
N CYS A 73 1.46 52.92 3.98
CA CYS A 73 1.33 54.35 3.64
C CYS A 73 2.39 55.17 4.37
N ALA A 74 3.20 55.92 3.61
CA ALA A 74 4.26 56.76 4.16
C ALA A 74 3.72 57.84 5.13
N VAL A 75 2.51 58.35 4.87
CA VAL A 75 1.86 59.40 5.70
C VAL A 75 1.29 58.83 7.01
N LYS A 76 1.22 57.51 7.16
CA LYS A 76 0.84 56.81 8.40
C LYS A 76 2.03 56.12 9.06
N ASN A 77 3.23 56.70 9.03
CA ASN A 77 4.46 56.09 9.56
C ASN A 77 4.68 54.64 9.07
N ASN A 78 4.47 54.39 7.78
CA ASN A 78 4.52 53.05 7.17
C ASN A 78 3.53 52.03 7.74
N GLY A 79 2.49 52.49 8.45
CA GLY A 79 1.34 51.68 8.84
C GLY A 79 0.46 51.28 7.63
N PRO A 80 -0.53 50.40 7.85
CA PRO A 80 -1.40 49.89 6.78
C PRO A 80 -2.15 51.01 6.05
N CYS A 81 -2.12 50.97 4.71
CA CYS A 81 -2.85 51.92 3.88
C CYS A 81 -4.35 51.67 3.96
N SER A 82 -5.13 52.71 4.25
CA SER A 82 -6.59 52.68 4.22
C SER A 82 -7.05 53.76 3.24
N PRO A 83 -7.05 53.47 1.92
CA PRO A 83 -7.35 54.47 0.91
C PRO A 83 -8.80 54.94 1.02
N ASN A 84 -8.96 56.25 0.90
CA ASN A 84 -10.24 56.93 0.77
C ASN A 84 -10.09 57.94 -0.39
N ILE A 85 -10.38 57.46 -1.59
CA ILE A 85 -9.99 58.13 -2.84
C ILE A 85 -11.12 59.04 -3.33
N VAL A 86 -10.75 60.23 -3.78
CA VAL A 86 -11.63 61.10 -4.57
C VAL A 86 -11.08 61.15 -5.99
N TRP A 87 -11.86 60.65 -6.93
CA TRP A 87 -11.50 60.59 -8.34
C TRP A 87 -11.80 61.92 -9.04
N SER A 88 -10.91 62.31 -9.94
CA SER A 88 -11.02 63.46 -10.83
C SER A 88 -10.82 63.02 -12.29
N ASN A 89 -11.27 63.85 -13.23
CA ASN A 89 -11.24 63.56 -14.68
C ASN A 89 -11.94 62.24 -15.03
N THR A 90 -13.10 61.99 -14.42
CA THR A 90 -13.94 60.82 -14.70
C THR A 90 -14.75 61.05 -15.98
N TYR A 91 -15.20 59.97 -16.63
CA TYR A 91 -16.01 60.06 -17.83
C TYR A 91 -17.47 60.36 -17.48
N ASN A 92 -17.76 61.62 -17.24
CA ASN A 92 -19.05 62.11 -16.77
C ASN A 92 -20.17 62.09 -17.82
N LYS A 93 -19.90 61.66 -19.06
CA LYS A 93 -20.90 61.55 -20.15
C LYS A 93 -21.81 60.33 -20.03
N ILE A 94 -21.46 59.36 -19.18
CA ILE A 94 -22.25 58.17 -18.90
C ILE A 94 -22.39 58.03 -17.38
N ALA A 95 -23.61 57.98 -16.88
CA ALA A 95 -23.91 57.73 -15.47
C ALA A 95 -24.49 56.32 -15.29
N ILE A 96 -23.70 55.42 -14.72
CA ILE A 96 -24.14 54.07 -14.35
C ILE A 96 -25.06 54.19 -13.13
N LYS A 97 -26.28 53.64 -13.23
CA LYS A 97 -27.32 53.70 -12.19
C LYS A 97 -27.61 55.13 -11.68
N GLY A 98 -27.47 56.13 -12.57
CA GLY A 98 -27.84 57.53 -12.30
C GLY A 98 -26.93 58.31 -11.36
N LYS A 99 -25.87 57.70 -10.77
CA LYS A 99 -24.98 58.39 -9.80
C LYS A 99 -23.50 57.98 -9.84
N MET A 100 -23.10 57.10 -10.76
CA MET A 100 -21.73 56.55 -10.81
C MET A 100 -21.10 56.82 -12.17
N TYR A 101 -19.87 57.32 -12.21
CA TYR A 101 -19.21 57.75 -13.44
C TYR A 101 -18.01 56.86 -13.77
N PRO A 102 -17.91 56.30 -14.98
CA PRO A 102 -16.78 55.46 -15.39
C PRO A 102 -15.43 56.18 -15.30
N LEU A 103 -14.39 55.41 -14.97
CA LEU A 103 -13.01 55.90 -15.02
C LEU A 103 -12.39 55.63 -16.39
N THR A 104 -11.49 56.51 -16.84
CA THR A 104 -10.63 56.30 -18.01
C THR A 104 -9.18 56.32 -17.58
N VAL A 105 -8.25 55.89 -18.44
CA VAL A 105 -6.80 55.95 -18.14
C VAL A 105 -6.28 57.36 -17.86
N LYS A 106 -7.06 58.42 -18.15
CA LYS A 106 -6.75 59.81 -17.80
C LYS A 106 -7.32 60.25 -16.44
N SER A 107 -8.18 59.44 -15.83
CA SER A 107 -8.68 59.71 -14.48
C SER A 107 -7.55 59.61 -13.46
N SER A 108 -7.59 60.46 -12.44
CA SER A 108 -6.62 60.46 -11.34
C SER A 108 -7.34 60.51 -10.00
N GLY A 109 -6.75 59.96 -8.95
CA GLY A 109 -7.36 59.92 -7.62
C GLY A 109 -6.54 60.72 -6.60
N THR A 110 -7.20 61.35 -5.64
CA THR A 110 -6.54 61.95 -4.46
C THR A 110 -7.05 61.27 -3.20
N CYS A 111 -6.16 60.74 -2.37
CA CYS A 111 -6.51 60.05 -1.14
C CYS A 111 -6.71 61.06 0.01
N LYS A 112 -7.94 61.19 0.51
CA LYS A 112 -8.28 62.06 1.66
C LYS A 112 -7.68 61.57 2.98
N ALA A 113 -7.35 60.28 3.10
CA ALA A 113 -6.80 59.70 4.33
C ALA A 113 -5.30 59.97 4.54
N GLY A 114 -4.60 60.53 3.55
CA GLY A 114 -3.15 60.77 3.65
C GLY A 114 -2.52 61.56 2.51
N GLY A 115 -3.30 62.28 1.70
CA GLY A 115 -2.80 63.20 0.66
C GLY A 115 -2.16 62.56 -0.58
N GLY A 116 -2.13 61.22 -0.68
CA GLY A 116 -1.49 60.54 -1.81
C GLY A 116 -2.26 60.68 -3.13
N ARG A 117 -1.52 60.84 -4.23
CA ARG A 117 -2.04 60.92 -5.61
C ARG A 117 -1.98 59.56 -6.29
N ILE A 118 -3.10 59.16 -6.87
CA ILE A 118 -3.29 57.88 -7.56
C ILE A 118 -3.30 58.12 -9.07
N ASN A 119 -2.42 57.43 -9.78
CA ASN A 119 -2.34 57.44 -11.24
C ASN A 119 -2.67 56.06 -11.80
N ILE A 120 -3.47 56.03 -12.88
CA ILE A 120 -3.88 54.81 -13.57
C ILE A 120 -2.83 54.48 -14.63
N GLN A 121 -2.29 53.27 -14.58
CA GLN A 121 -1.19 52.81 -15.41
C GLN A 121 -1.67 51.98 -16.61
N THR A 122 -2.77 51.23 -16.44
CA THR A 122 -3.36 50.39 -17.50
C THR A 122 -4.88 50.42 -17.45
N SER A 123 -5.53 50.20 -18.60
CA SER A 123 -6.99 50.16 -18.73
C SER A 123 -7.63 48.87 -18.23
N GLY A 124 -6.90 47.75 -18.25
CA GLY A 124 -7.45 46.42 -18.00
C GLY A 124 -8.30 45.83 -19.14
N GLN A 125 -8.49 46.49 -20.29
CA GLN A 125 -9.47 46.08 -21.33
C GLN A 125 -8.99 45.12 -22.43
N GLN A 126 -7.73 44.72 -22.48
CA GLN A 126 -7.18 43.93 -23.60
C GLN A 126 -7.90 42.55 -23.79
N VAL A 127 -8.44 42.25 -24.99
CA VAL A 127 -9.07 40.95 -25.38
C VAL A 127 -8.00 39.94 -25.80
N VAL A 128 -8.14 38.70 -25.34
CA VAL A 128 -7.50 37.50 -25.92
C VAL A 128 -8.38 36.97 -27.06
N VAL A 129 -7.92 37.04 -28.31
CA VAL A 129 -8.57 36.39 -29.47
C VAL A 129 -7.98 34.98 -29.64
N LYS A 130 -8.84 33.95 -29.69
CA LYS A 130 -8.45 32.58 -30.04
C LYS A 130 -8.70 32.33 -31.53
N PRO A 131 -7.74 31.79 -32.32
CA PRO A 131 -8.06 31.30 -33.65
C PRO A 131 -8.87 29.99 -33.56
N SER A 132 -9.94 29.90 -34.36
CA SER A 132 -10.79 28.71 -34.51
C SER A 132 -10.20 27.74 -35.53
N SER A 133 -10.44 26.43 -35.33
CA SER A 133 -9.85 25.32 -36.09
C SER A 133 -10.49 25.05 -37.47
N SER A 134 -11.22 26.01 -38.06
CA SER A 134 -11.70 25.91 -39.45
C SER A 134 -12.07 27.29 -40.04
N PRO A 135 -11.67 27.60 -41.29
CA PRO A 135 -12.03 28.86 -41.97
C PRO A 135 -13.54 29.11 -42.08
N ARG A 136 -14.37 28.05 -42.25
CA ARG A 136 -15.84 28.20 -42.41
C ARG A 136 -16.57 28.53 -41.09
N LYS A 137 -16.00 28.22 -39.92
CA LYS A 137 -16.55 28.65 -38.60
C LYS A 137 -15.94 29.96 -38.09
N ALA A 138 -14.79 30.38 -38.61
CA ALA A 138 -14.24 31.71 -38.34
C ALA A 138 -15.14 32.82 -38.89
N ASN A 139 -15.69 32.64 -40.09
CA ASN A 139 -16.55 33.66 -40.72
C ASN A 139 -17.94 33.79 -40.10
N SER A 140 -18.49 32.77 -39.42
CA SER A 140 -19.80 32.91 -38.75
C SER A 140 -19.72 33.50 -37.34
N THR A 141 -18.52 33.65 -36.78
CA THR A 141 -18.32 34.16 -35.39
C THR A 141 -17.77 35.59 -35.38
N ALA A 142 -17.35 36.12 -36.54
CA ALA A 142 -16.86 37.50 -36.68
C ALA A 142 -17.98 38.56 -36.62
N HIS A 143 -19.25 38.17 -36.76
CA HIS A 143 -20.39 39.07 -36.62
C HIS A 143 -21.14 38.77 -35.32
N LYS A 144 -20.73 39.44 -34.22
CA LYS A 144 -21.57 39.89 -33.08
C LYS A 144 -20.72 40.24 -31.85
N SER A 145 -20.17 41.45 -31.82
CA SER A 145 -20.25 42.28 -30.61
C SER A 145 -20.01 43.75 -30.94
N PRO A 146 -20.79 44.66 -30.34
CA PRO A 146 -20.92 46.04 -30.80
C PRO A 146 -19.85 46.94 -30.19
N ILE A 147 -19.45 47.94 -30.96
CA ILE A 147 -19.41 49.38 -30.64
C ILE A 147 -18.74 50.00 -31.89
N PHE A 148 -19.52 50.83 -32.62
CA PHE A 148 -19.27 51.57 -33.88
C PHE A 148 -20.17 51.14 -35.05
N THR A 149 -20.79 52.12 -35.71
CA THR A 149 -21.90 52.00 -36.69
C THR A 149 -21.40 52.04 -38.13
N GLU A 150 -22.28 51.72 -39.10
CA GLU A 150 -21.95 51.60 -40.53
C GLU A 150 -21.39 52.88 -41.18
N GLU A 151 -21.54 54.06 -40.58
CA GLU A 151 -20.96 55.30 -41.14
C GLU A 151 -19.43 55.39 -40.97
N ASP A 152 -18.82 54.62 -40.06
CA ASP A 152 -17.38 54.71 -39.74
C ASP A 152 -16.47 54.00 -40.77
N TRP A 153 -17.05 53.32 -41.77
CA TRP A 153 -16.31 52.41 -42.68
C TRP A 153 -15.93 52.99 -44.05
N LYS A 154 -16.39 54.19 -44.43
CA LYS A 154 -16.29 54.64 -45.83
C LYS A 154 -14.99 55.34 -46.25
N HIS A 155 -14.07 55.69 -45.34
CA HIS A 155 -12.88 56.50 -45.70
C HIS A 155 -11.59 55.98 -45.08
N LEU A 156 -10.93 55.03 -45.74
CA LEU A 156 -9.48 54.83 -45.62
C LEU A 156 -8.87 54.73 -47.03
N PRO A 157 -7.83 55.53 -47.36
CA PRO A 157 -7.01 55.31 -48.54
C PRO A 157 -6.12 54.08 -48.35
N GLN A 158 -5.99 53.28 -49.41
CA GLN A 158 -4.90 52.31 -49.56
C GLN A 158 -3.57 53.04 -49.74
N GLU A 159 -2.51 52.58 -49.08
CA GLU A 159 -1.15 52.76 -49.60
C GLU A 159 -0.30 51.52 -49.37
N ASP A 160 0.54 51.29 -50.38
CA ASP A 160 1.20 50.07 -50.76
C ASP A 160 2.46 49.71 -49.95
N GLU A 161 2.77 48.41 -50.01
CA GLU A 161 4.08 47.86 -49.69
C GLU A 161 5.17 48.44 -50.60
N LYS A 162 6.15 49.13 -49.99
CA LYS A 162 7.60 48.94 -50.18
C LYS A 162 8.40 49.99 -49.41
N SER A 163 9.25 49.57 -48.46
CA SER A 163 10.68 49.98 -48.40
C SER A 163 11.43 49.54 -47.12
N GLN A 164 12.53 48.83 -47.38
CA GLN A 164 13.89 49.04 -46.87
C GLN A 164 14.29 48.68 -45.42
N ASN A 165 15.22 47.72 -45.37
CA ASN A 165 16.24 47.50 -44.35
C ASN A 165 16.90 48.80 -43.85
N LYS A 166 16.73 49.14 -42.56
CA LYS A 166 17.58 50.10 -41.84
C LYS A 166 18.45 49.38 -40.81
N ARG A 167 19.76 49.65 -40.82
CA ARG A 167 20.74 49.15 -39.83
C ARG A 167 20.49 49.79 -38.46
N VAL A 168 20.46 48.96 -37.41
CA VAL A 168 20.31 49.39 -36.00
C VAL A 168 21.63 49.99 -35.48
N PRO A 169 21.63 51.14 -34.79
CA PRO A 169 22.83 51.76 -34.21
C PRO A 169 23.51 50.85 -33.16
N ALA A 170 24.84 50.86 -33.10
CA ALA A 170 25.65 49.96 -32.25
C ALA A 170 25.53 50.17 -30.72
N ALA A 171 24.80 51.20 -30.28
CA ALA A 171 24.68 51.59 -28.86
C ALA A 171 23.37 51.11 -28.19
N VAL A 172 22.41 50.53 -28.93
CA VAL A 172 21.10 50.14 -28.39
C VAL A 172 21.19 48.79 -27.66
N GLN A 173 20.73 48.75 -26.39
CA GLN A 173 20.79 47.55 -25.55
C GLN A 173 19.45 47.25 -24.86
N VAL A 174 19.24 45.99 -24.49
CA VAL A 174 18.12 45.57 -23.62
C VAL A 174 18.57 45.71 -22.15
N ASN A 175 17.87 46.55 -21.41
CA ASN A 175 18.14 46.86 -20.01
C ASN A 175 17.44 45.88 -19.05
N ASN A 176 16.17 45.56 -19.29
CA ASN A 176 15.40 44.61 -18.50
C ASN A 176 14.49 43.75 -19.37
N VAL A 177 14.22 42.53 -18.90
CA VAL A 177 13.17 41.65 -19.41
C VAL A 177 12.33 41.19 -18.23
N LEU A 178 11.02 41.26 -18.36
CA LEU A 178 10.06 40.73 -17.38
C LEU A 178 9.09 39.79 -18.09
N VAL A 179 8.58 38.82 -17.35
CA VAL A 179 7.48 37.96 -17.77
C VAL A 179 6.34 38.11 -16.76
N ASN A 180 5.15 38.46 -17.24
CA ASN A 180 4.00 38.81 -16.39
C ASN A 180 4.37 39.80 -15.27
N GLY A 181 5.24 40.76 -15.58
CA GLY A 181 5.72 41.79 -14.65
C GLY A 181 6.77 41.33 -13.62
N LYS A 182 7.31 40.11 -13.72
CA LYS A 182 8.28 39.54 -12.77
C LYS A 182 9.57 39.11 -13.47
N ARG A 183 10.68 39.13 -12.72
CA ARG A 183 12.00 38.62 -13.19
C ARG A 183 12.11 37.09 -13.09
N GLU A 184 11.35 36.48 -12.20
CA GLU A 184 11.22 35.04 -12.09
C GLU A 184 9.74 34.65 -11.86
N ILE A 185 9.27 33.63 -12.57
CA ILE A 185 7.94 33.03 -12.36
C ILE A 185 8.02 31.51 -12.27
N THR A 186 7.04 30.91 -11.61
CA THR A 186 6.82 29.46 -11.61
C THR A 186 5.46 29.18 -12.22
N ILE A 187 5.40 28.22 -13.14
CA ILE A 187 4.19 27.79 -13.83
C ILE A 187 4.12 26.27 -13.83
N THR A 188 2.94 25.71 -14.05
CA THR A 188 2.71 24.29 -14.33
C THR A 188 2.40 24.06 -15.81
N PRO A 189 2.67 22.86 -16.36
CA PRO A 189 2.27 22.50 -17.72
C PRO A 189 0.77 22.60 -18.00
N TYR A 190 -0.07 22.61 -16.95
CA TYR A 190 -1.52 22.73 -17.05
C TYR A 190 -2.03 24.15 -16.86
N ASP A 191 -1.16 25.09 -16.46
CA ASP A 191 -1.57 26.48 -16.33
C ASP A 191 -1.85 27.04 -17.72
N HIS A 192 -3.05 27.59 -17.88
CA HIS A 192 -3.47 28.28 -19.09
C HIS A 192 -3.07 29.77 -19.07
N GLU A 193 -2.22 30.18 -18.13
CA GLU A 193 -1.70 31.54 -18.05
C GLU A 193 -0.80 31.84 -19.25
N GLU A 194 -1.10 32.94 -19.94
CA GLU A 194 -0.28 33.45 -21.03
C GLU A 194 1.01 34.07 -20.46
N LEU A 195 2.12 33.92 -21.19
CA LEU A 195 3.41 34.47 -20.81
C LEU A 195 3.65 35.77 -21.59
N LEU A 196 3.37 36.90 -20.95
CA LEU A 196 3.60 38.22 -21.52
C LEU A 196 5.02 38.69 -21.20
N PHE A 197 5.86 38.76 -22.23
CA PHE A 197 7.22 39.26 -22.10
C PHE A 197 7.29 40.76 -22.40
N THR A 198 7.88 41.53 -21.48
CA THR A 198 8.13 42.96 -21.68
C THR A 198 9.63 43.24 -21.63
N THR A 199 10.10 44.15 -22.48
CA THR A 199 11.50 44.56 -22.52
C THR A 199 11.62 46.08 -22.38
N SER A 200 12.72 46.54 -21.78
CA SER A 200 13.10 47.94 -21.81
C SER A 200 14.42 48.12 -22.55
N LEU A 201 14.48 49.13 -23.42
CA LEU A 201 15.67 49.47 -24.20
C LEU A 201 16.38 50.70 -23.61
N THR A 202 17.62 50.95 -24.05
CA THR A 202 18.35 52.19 -23.76
C THR A 202 17.55 53.42 -24.19
N ALA A 203 17.54 54.47 -23.37
CA ALA A 203 16.80 55.71 -23.65
C ALA A 203 17.22 56.31 -25.01
N GLY A 204 16.25 56.77 -25.80
CA GLY A 204 16.49 57.32 -27.15
C GLY A 204 16.49 56.29 -28.29
N SER A 205 16.18 55.01 -28.02
CA SER A 205 16.07 53.98 -29.07
C SER A 205 14.91 54.26 -30.04
N ALA A 206 15.13 54.02 -31.33
CA ALA A 206 14.12 54.22 -32.37
C ALA A 206 12.90 53.30 -32.17
N ARG A 207 11.69 53.85 -32.36
CA ARG A 207 10.43 53.07 -32.40
C ARG A 207 10.54 52.01 -33.51
N GLY A 208 10.33 50.74 -33.16
CA GLY A 208 10.47 49.61 -34.09
C GLY A 208 11.82 48.89 -34.05
N THR A 209 12.70 49.20 -33.08
CA THR A 209 13.94 48.42 -32.91
C THR A 209 13.63 46.96 -32.58
N GLY A 210 13.95 46.05 -33.50
CA GLY A 210 13.64 44.62 -33.37
C GLY A 210 14.45 43.94 -32.27
N VAL A 211 13.75 43.34 -31.30
CA VAL A 211 14.35 42.55 -30.21
C VAL A 211 14.30 41.07 -30.59
N LYS A 212 15.44 40.40 -30.47
CA LYS A 212 15.59 38.96 -30.67
C LYS A 212 15.58 38.20 -29.36
N TRP A 213 15.09 36.96 -29.40
CA TRP A 213 14.94 36.11 -28.23
C TRP A 213 15.62 34.76 -28.37
N ASP A 214 16.33 34.34 -27.33
CA ASP A 214 16.83 32.99 -27.17
C ASP A 214 16.18 32.34 -25.95
N VAL A 215 15.85 31.05 -26.05
CA VAL A 215 15.30 30.27 -24.94
C VAL A 215 16.24 29.12 -24.64
N CYS A 216 16.64 29.01 -23.38
CA CYS A 216 17.43 27.89 -22.85
C CYS A 216 16.62 27.10 -21.84
N HIS A 217 16.66 25.77 -21.92
CA HIS A 217 16.17 24.86 -20.89
C HIS A 217 17.39 24.23 -20.19
N GLY A 218 17.62 24.61 -18.92
CA GLY A 218 18.90 24.34 -18.27
C GLY A 218 20.07 24.95 -19.07
N ASN A 219 21.06 24.14 -19.43
CA ASN A 219 22.23 24.56 -20.21
C ASN A 219 22.04 24.40 -21.73
N ARG A 220 20.86 23.93 -22.19
CA ARG A 220 20.59 23.66 -23.61
C ARG A 220 19.79 24.79 -24.23
N VAL A 221 20.25 25.31 -25.35
CA VAL A 221 19.48 26.27 -26.18
C VAL A 221 18.41 25.49 -26.93
N ILE A 222 17.15 25.89 -26.80
CA ILE A 222 16.01 25.24 -27.47
C ILE A 222 15.40 26.10 -28.58
N ALA A 223 15.61 27.43 -28.54
CA ALA A 223 15.26 28.35 -29.61
C ALA A 223 16.27 29.50 -29.62
N LYS A 224 16.63 29.97 -30.81
CA LYS A 224 17.65 31.00 -31.00
C LYS A 224 17.21 32.01 -32.04
N GLY A 225 17.34 33.30 -31.73
CA GLY A 225 17.12 34.40 -32.65
C GLY A 225 15.67 34.61 -33.07
N LEU A 226 14.71 34.26 -32.20
CA LEU A 226 13.29 34.50 -32.47
C LEU A 226 13.03 36.00 -32.63
N THR A 227 12.28 36.39 -33.65
CA THR A 227 11.90 37.80 -33.89
C THR A 227 10.73 38.27 -33.03
N GLU A 228 9.99 37.31 -32.44
CA GLU A 228 8.89 37.54 -31.52
C GLU A 228 9.18 36.91 -30.16
N ALA A 229 8.46 37.39 -29.13
CA ALA A 229 8.58 36.84 -27.79
C ALA A 229 8.22 35.33 -27.78
N PRO A 230 8.92 34.49 -27.01
CA PRO A 230 8.67 33.05 -27.02
C PRO A 230 7.26 32.69 -26.55
N ALA A 231 6.55 31.91 -27.36
CA ALA A 231 5.23 31.40 -27.02
C ALA A 231 5.25 30.46 -25.79
N ARG A 232 4.10 30.34 -25.10
CA ARG A 232 3.90 29.43 -23.95
C ARG A 232 4.29 27.98 -24.25
N THR A 233 4.17 27.55 -25.51
CA THR A 233 4.47 26.20 -26.00
C THR A 233 5.94 25.79 -25.84
N TYR A 234 6.87 26.74 -25.71
CA TYR A 234 8.28 26.45 -25.41
C TYR A 234 8.51 25.93 -23.98
N PHE A 235 7.58 26.19 -23.05
CA PHE A 235 7.74 25.95 -21.60
C PHE A 235 6.92 24.75 -21.10
N THR A 236 7.00 23.61 -21.80
CA THR A 236 6.16 22.43 -21.50
C THR A 236 6.86 21.37 -20.65
N LYS A 237 8.20 21.31 -20.65
CA LYS A 237 8.97 20.30 -19.90
C LYS A 237 9.34 20.84 -18.53
N GLU A 238 9.31 19.97 -17.52
CA GLU A 238 9.74 20.32 -16.16
C GLU A 238 11.20 20.83 -16.17
N GLY A 239 11.48 21.91 -15.43
CA GLY A 239 12.81 22.48 -15.29
C GLY A 239 12.83 24.02 -15.35
N THR A 240 14.02 24.58 -15.19
CA THR A 240 14.23 26.03 -15.24
C THR A 240 14.65 26.46 -16.64
N TYR A 241 13.94 27.43 -17.18
CA TYR A 241 14.20 28.08 -18.44
C TYR A 241 14.80 29.45 -18.22
N SER A 242 15.78 29.81 -19.02
CA SER A 242 16.31 31.17 -19.11
C SER A 242 15.97 31.72 -20.48
N VAL A 243 15.23 32.83 -20.49
CA VAL A 243 14.85 33.53 -21.72
C VAL A 243 15.70 34.79 -21.81
N TYR A 244 16.44 34.92 -22.89
CA TYR A 244 17.34 36.05 -23.15
C TYR A 244 16.74 36.92 -24.25
N ALA A 245 16.72 38.23 -24.03
CA ALA A 245 16.38 39.20 -25.07
C ALA A 245 17.58 40.09 -25.40
N TYR A 246 17.82 40.32 -26.68
CA TYR A 246 18.96 41.09 -27.20
C TYR A 246 18.66 41.74 -28.56
N VAL A 247 19.39 42.79 -28.93
CA VAL A 247 19.20 43.51 -30.21
C VAL A 247 20.27 43.14 -31.26
N HIS A 248 21.50 42.82 -30.83
CA HIS A 248 22.62 42.53 -31.73
C HIS A 248 22.96 41.02 -31.80
N LYS A 249 24.03 40.57 -31.12
CA LYS A 249 24.47 39.16 -31.11
C LYS A 249 24.23 38.50 -29.74
N PRO A 250 23.77 37.24 -29.71
CA PRO A 250 23.65 36.49 -28.46
C PRO A 250 25.06 36.24 -27.91
N GLY A 251 25.37 36.81 -26.74
CA GLY A 251 26.72 36.73 -26.16
C GLY A 251 27.37 38.06 -25.82
N SER A 252 26.94 39.15 -26.45
CA SER A 252 27.55 40.47 -26.29
C SER A 252 27.46 40.99 -24.83
N PRO A 253 28.54 41.57 -24.26
CA PRO A 253 28.50 42.29 -22.98
C PRO A 253 27.53 43.47 -22.98
N LYS A 254 27.12 43.95 -24.17
CA LYS A 254 26.29 45.12 -24.43
C LYS A 254 24.83 44.77 -24.77
N GLY A 255 24.19 43.84 -24.05
CA GLY A 255 22.73 43.67 -24.16
C GLY A 255 22.18 42.27 -23.90
N LYS A 256 21.96 41.92 -22.63
CA LYS A 256 21.18 40.74 -22.27
C LYS A 256 20.25 41.06 -21.10
N GLY A 257 18.97 41.29 -21.38
CA GLY A 257 17.95 41.11 -20.36
C GLY A 257 17.63 39.62 -20.24
N VAL A 258 17.66 39.07 -19.02
CA VAL A 258 17.33 37.67 -18.75
C VAL A 258 16.15 37.57 -17.79
N VAL A 259 15.23 36.66 -18.09
CA VAL A 259 14.11 36.30 -17.23
C VAL A 259 14.08 34.78 -17.04
N ARG A 260 13.71 34.33 -15.84
CA ARG A 260 13.67 32.90 -15.51
C ARG A 260 12.24 32.40 -15.36
N ILE A 261 11.97 31.26 -15.97
CA ILE A 261 10.67 30.58 -15.89
C ILE A 261 10.91 29.18 -15.38
N THR A 262 10.36 28.84 -14.22
CA THR A 262 10.41 27.48 -13.69
C THR A 262 9.12 26.75 -14.04
N VAL A 263 9.21 25.70 -14.84
CA VAL A 263 8.10 24.80 -15.11
C VAL A 263 8.16 23.68 -14.08
N SER A 264 7.16 23.65 -13.21
CA SER A 264 7.05 22.70 -12.10
C SER A 264 5.90 21.74 -12.35
N TYR A 265 6.13 20.45 -12.15
CA TYR A 265 5.12 19.41 -12.32
C TYR A 265 4.83 18.74 -10.98
N PRO A 266 4.07 19.41 -10.09
CA PRO A 266 3.84 18.94 -8.74
C PRO A 266 2.97 17.68 -8.77
N LYS A 267 3.44 16.64 -8.07
CA LYS A 267 2.80 15.33 -8.08
C LYS A 267 2.81 14.71 -6.70
N PHE A 268 1.65 14.31 -6.20
CA PHE A 268 1.54 13.52 -4.99
C PHE A 268 2.01 12.08 -5.26
N LYS A 269 3.07 11.66 -4.55
CA LYS A 269 3.66 10.34 -4.71
C LYS A 269 3.23 9.37 -3.61
N SER A 270 3.32 9.79 -2.35
CA SER A 270 2.99 8.93 -1.21
C SER A 270 2.81 9.71 0.09
N ILE A 271 2.15 9.06 1.05
CA ILE A 271 2.13 9.42 2.47
C ILE A 271 2.40 8.16 3.31
N GLU A 272 3.29 8.29 4.28
CA GLU A 272 3.58 7.25 5.27
C GLU A 272 3.39 7.79 6.68
N TRP A 273 2.67 7.07 7.53
CA TRP A 273 2.48 7.43 8.93
C TRP A 273 3.55 6.78 9.79
N LYS A 274 4.29 7.59 10.54
CA LYS A 274 5.38 7.14 11.43
C LYS A 274 5.27 7.74 12.82
N ASP A 275 5.78 7.02 13.81
CA ASP A 275 5.96 7.57 15.17
C ASP A 275 7.22 8.45 15.27
N GLU A 276 7.51 8.95 16.48
CA GLU A 276 8.72 9.74 16.78
C GLU A 276 10.02 9.01 16.45
N ASN A 277 10.02 7.67 16.52
CA ASN A 277 11.18 6.82 16.26
C ASN A 277 11.29 6.40 14.77
N GLY A 278 10.41 6.91 13.90
CA GLY A 278 10.40 6.58 12.47
C GLY A 278 9.80 5.22 12.14
N LYS A 279 9.15 4.55 13.09
CA LYS A 279 8.47 3.26 12.86
C LYS A 279 7.07 3.50 12.28
N HIS A 280 6.67 2.68 11.31
CA HIS A 280 5.35 2.76 10.70
C HIS A 280 4.22 2.53 11.72
N VAL A 281 3.20 3.39 11.68
CA VAL A 281 2.00 3.32 12.51
C VAL A 281 0.75 3.32 11.65
N THR A 282 -0.29 2.60 12.10
CA THR A 282 -1.59 2.53 11.41
C THR A 282 -2.71 3.16 12.22
N TYR A 283 -2.42 3.59 13.44
CA TYR A 283 -3.39 4.21 14.33
C TYR A 283 -2.77 5.34 15.16
N ILE A 284 -3.63 6.29 15.55
CA ILE A 284 -3.37 7.35 16.51
C ILE A 284 -4.35 7.19 17.68
N GLY A 285 -3.88 7.46 18.89
CA GLY A 285 -4.69 7.42 20.11
C GLY A 285 -4.43 8.66 20.96
N LEU A 286 -4.91 8.64 22.21
CA LEU A 286 -4.73 9.75 23.14
C LEU A 286 -3.24 10.06 23.35
N ARG A 287 -2.90 11.35 23.26
CA ARG A 287 -1.58 11.94 23.57
C ARG A 287 -0.39 11.35 22.82
N ASN A 288 -0.61 10.56 21.76
CA ASN A 288 0.46 10.04 20.90
C ASN A 288 0.70 10.95 19.69
N LYS A 289 1.90 11.50 19.56
CA LYS A 289 2.33 12.26 18.39
C LYS A 289 2.69 11.31 17.25
N VAL A 290 2.10 11.54 16.08
CA VAL A 290 2.40 10.80 14.84
C VAL A 290 2.78 11.77 13.75
N PHE A 291 3.50 11.29 12.74
CA PHE A 291 3.98 12.13 11.65
C PHE A 291 3.55 11.56 10.31
N ALA A 292 2.95 12.41 9.48
CA ALA A 292 2.75 12.16 8.07
C ALA A 292 4.03 12.52 7.31
N HIS A 293 4.70 11.51 6.78
CA HIS A 293 5.82 11.67 5.86
C HIS A 293 5.27 11.72 4.44
N VAL A 294 5.22 12.91 3.86
CA VAL A 294 4.58 13.18 2.57
C VAL A 294 5.65 13.40 1.50
N SER A 295 5.45 12.81 0.32
CA SER A 295 6.29 12.97 -0.86
C SER A 295 5.51 13.65 -1.99
N LEU A 296 5.87 14.90 -2.27
CA LEU A 296 5.34 15.83 -3.27
C LEU A 296 6.48 16.39 -4.16
N PRO A 297 7.13 15.56 -5.00
CA PRO A 297 8.14 16.06 -5.94
C PRO A 297 7.54 17.02 -6.97
N GLY A 298 8.38 17.87 -7.55
CA GLY A 298 7.98 18.82 -8.60
C GLY A 298 7.26 20.07 -8.09
N CYS A 299 7.27 20.35 -6.79
CA CYS A 299 6.67 21.54 -6.18
C CYS A 299 7.61 22.76 -6.09
N LYS A 300 8.69 22.82 -6.90
CA LYS A 300 9.64 23.94 -6.83
C LYS A 300 8.91 25.26 -7.13
N GLY A 301 8.96 26.22 -6.21
CA GLY A 301 8.26 27.51 -6.37
C GLY A 301 6.74 27.46 -6.21
N ILE A 302 6.16 26.31 -5.84
CA ILE A 302 4.72 26.12 -5.62
C ILE A 302 4.45 25.97 -4.12
N SER A 303 3.66 26.87 -3.54
CA SER A 303 3.23 26.77 -2.15
C SER A 303 2.12 25.73 -2.01
N VAL A 304 2.26 24.83 -1.04
CA VAL A 304 1.27 23.80 -0.68
C VAL A 304 0.94 23.95 0.80
N ASN A 305 -0.35 23.97 1.11
CA ASN A 305 -0.87 24.02 2.48
C ASN A 305 -1.40 22.66 2.91
N CYS A 306 -1.39 22.38 4.21
CA CYS A 306 -2.02 21.20 4.81
C CYS A 306 -2.92 21.51 5.99
N ARG A 307 -3.87 20.61 6.23
CA ARG A 307 -4.56 20.45 7.52
C ARG A 307 -5.05 19.03 7.72
N PHE A 308 -5.30 18.65 8.97
CA PHE A 308 -5.90 17.36 9.31
C PHE A 308 -7.40 17.49 9.52
N TYR A 309 -8.16 16.46 9.16
CA TYR A 309 -9.60 16.39 9.42
C TYR A 309 -10.07 14.95 9.62
N TYR A 310 -11.24 14.78 10.22
CA TYR A 310 -11.99 13.53 10.20
C TYR A 310 -13.44 13.78 9.81
N ASN A 311 -14.14 12.74 9.38
CA ASN A 311 -15.58 12.82 9.12
C ASN A 311 -16.30 12.47 10.43
N GLY A 312 -16.78 13.48 11.14
CA GLY A 312 -17.62 13.35 12.32
C GLY A 312 -19.10 13.28 11.95
N TYR A 313 -19.97 13.34 12.96
CA TYR A 313 -21.42 13.24 12.77
C TYR A 313 -21.98 14.39 11.93
N GLU A 314 -21.51 15.62 12.17
CA GLU A 314 -21.91 16.83 11.44
C GLU A 314 -21.10 17.08 10.15
N GLY A 315 -20.33 16.08 9.68
CA GLY A 315 -19.48 16.17 8.50
C GLY A 315 -18.00 16.40 8.80
N LYS A 316 -17.29 17.12 7.93
CA LYS A 316 -15.82 17.32 8.06
C LYS A 316 -15.50 18.19 9.28
N THR A 317 -14.88 17.59 10.30
CA THR A 317 -14.31 18.32 11.43
C THR A 317 -12.81 18.45 11.26
N TYR A 318 -12.30 19.69 11.27
CA TYR A 318 -10.88 19.99 11.15
C TYR A 318 -10.17 19.90 12.50
N LEU A 319 -9.00 19.27 12.50
CA LEU A 319 -8.16 19.05 13.67
C LEU A 319 -6.97 20.02 13.72
N SER A 320 -6.69 20.72 12.62
CA SER A 320 -5.64 21.73 12.55
C SER A 320 -6.03 22.87 11.61
N ALA A 321 -5.44 24.04 11.81
CA ALA A 321 -5.53 25.14 10.87
C ALA A 321 -4.87 24.78 9.52
N LEU A 322 -5.30 25.43 8.45
CA LEU A 322 -4.65 25.32 7.13
C LEU A 322 -3.32 26.07 7.16
N THR A 323 -2.21 25.34 7.10
CA THR A 323 -0.86 25.88 7.27
C THR A 323 0.05 25.56 6.08
N PRO A 324 0.94 26.49 5.67
CA PRO A 324 1.90 26.24 4.59
C PRO A 324 2.96 25.22 5.00
N ILE A 325 3.34 24.36 4.06
CA ILE A 325 4.26 23.26 4.31
C ILE A 325 5.67 23.60 3.78
N PRO A 326 6.73 23.51 4.60
CA PRO A 326 8.09 23.69 4.13
C PRO A 326 8.55 22.43 3.37
N LEU A 327 8.44 22.45 2.05
CA LEU A 327 8.89 21.36 1.19
C LEU A 327 10.42 21.40 1.01
N SER A 328 11.07 20.25 1.19
CA SER A 328 12.48 20.11 0.80
C SER A 328 12.66 20.21 -0.72
N ALA A 329 13.90 20.42 -1.19
CA ALA A 329 14.22 20.48 -2.63
C ALA A 329 13.78 19.22 -3.43
N VAL A 330 13.68 18.07 -2.76
CA VAL A 330 13.21 16.79 -3.32
C VAL A 330 11.70 16.56 -3.14
N GLY A 331 10.98 17.54 -2.58
CA GLY A 331 9.53 17.48 -2.37
C GLY A 331 9.10 16.62 -1.19
N LYS A 332 9.99 16.30 -0.24
CA LYS A 332 9.62 15.55 0.97
C LYS A 332 9.37 16.47 2.16
N VAL A 333 8.40 16.11 3.00
CA VAL A 333 8.10 16.82 4.24
C VAL A 333 7.54 15.91 5.32
N LYS A 334 7.75 16.29 6.58
CA LYS A 334 7.26 15.61 7.79
C LYS A 334 6.28 16.55 8.50
N ILE A 335 5.02 16.14 8.62
CA ILE A 335 3.94 16.93 9.22
C ILE A 335 3.46 16.23 10.50
N ALA A 336 3.52 16.92 11.64
CA ALA A 336 3.11 16.37 12.91
C ALA A 336 1.58 16.41 13.10
N LEU A 337 1.02 15.33 13.64
CA LEU A 337 -0.37 15.24 14.08
C LEU A 337 -0.37 14.84 15.57
N SER A 338 -1.05 15.63 16.37
CA SER A 338 -1.35 15.37 17.78
C SER A 338 -2.76 15.86 18.09
N LEU A 339 -3.51 15.09 18.86
CA LEU A 339 -4.88 15.45 19.24
C LEU A 339 -4.88 16.10 20.62
N SER A 340 -5.62 17.21 20.78
CA SER A 340 -5.89 17.78 22.10
C SER A 340 -6.92 16.93 22.87
N SER A 341 -7.00 17.15 24.19
CA SER A 341 -8.01 16.48 25.04
C SER A 341 -9.44 16.75 24.56
N ASP A 342 -9.75 17.98 24.12
CA ASP A 342 -11.09 18.33 23.66
C ASP A 342 -11.41 17.74 22.29
N GLN A 343 -10.43 17.70 21.39
CA GLN A 343 -10.56 17.01 20.10
C GLN A 343 -10.84 15.53 20.29
N LEU A 344 -10.19 14.89 21.27
CA LEU A 344 -10.43 13.49 21.58
C LEU A 344 -11.85 13.26 22.09
N LYS A 345 -12.31 14.08 23.05
CA LYS A 345 -13.69 14.00 23.57
C LYS A 345 -14.70 14.13 22.44
N LYS A 346 -14.50 15.08 21.54
CA LYS A 346 -15.35 15.26 20.36
C LYS A 346 -15.35 14.03 19.44
N ILE A 347 -14.17 13.48 19.13
CA ILE A 347 -14.06 12.27 18.28
C ILE A 347 -14.77 11.06 18.93
N ILE A 348 -14.64 10.89 20.25
CA ILE A 348 -15.30 9.81 21.00
C ILE A 348 -16.81 10.00 21.01
N GLU A 349 -17.28 11.23 21.20
CA GLU A 349 -18.72 11.56 21.17
C GLU A 349 -19.30 11.30 19.78
N ASP A 350 -18.67 11.85 18.74
CA ASP A 350 -19.05 11.61 17.35
C ASP A 350 -19.11 10.10 17.05
N ARG A 351 -18.14 9.32 17.56
CA ARG A 351 -18.09 7.86 17.36
C ARG A 351 -19.35 7.14 17.85
N LYS A 352 -20.02 7.64 18.90
CA LYS A 352 -21.26 7.02 19.44
C LYS A 352 -22.40 7.02 18.43
N HIS A 353 -22.39 7.95 17.48
CA HIS A 353 -23.40 8.06 16.43
C HIS A 353 -23.13 7.15 15.22
N PHE A 354 -21.99 6.45 15.18
CA PHE A 354 -21.68 5.48 14.13
C PHE A 354 -22.09 4.07 14.53
N SER A 355 -22.40 3.23 13.55
CA SER A 355 -22.74 1.82 13.79
C SER A 355 -21.63 1.09 14.54
N ASN A 356 -22.04 0.20 15.45
CA ASN A 356 -21.14 -0.52 16.35
C ASN A 356 -19.98 -1.19 15.58
N GLY A 357 -18.75 -0.68 15.76
CA GLY A 357 -17.53 -1.19 15.12
C GLY A 357 -16.91 -0.32 14.01
N GLN A 358 -17.52 0.81 13.63
CA GLN A 358 -16.95 1.73 12.64
C GLN A 358 -15.75 2.50 13.21
N LYS A 359 -14.58 2.36 12.59
CA LYS A 359 -13.35 3.07 12.99
C LYS A 359 -13.31 4.47 12.39
N ILE A 360 -13.06 5.47 13.24
CA ILE A 360 -12.82 6.85 12.80
C ILE A 360 -11.49 6.92 12.04
N ARG A 361 -11.49 7.65 10.92
CA ARG A 361 -10.35 7.84 10.03
C ARG A 361 -9.97 9.32 10.03
N ILE A 362 -8.69 9.60 10.24
CA ILE A 362 -8.12 10.95 10.19
C ILE A 362 -7.33 11.08 8.89
N TYR A 363 -7.63 12.12 8.12
CA TYR A 363 -7.10 12.39 6.80
C TYR A 363 -6.19 13.61 6.82
N LEU A 364 -5.21 13.62 5.91
CA LEU A 364 -4.43 14.81 5.57
C LEU A 364 -5.06 15.45 4.32
N GLU A 365 -5.53 16.69 4.46
CA GLU A 365 -5.94 17.52 3.34
C GLU A 365 -4.76 18.37 2.89
N LEU A 366 -4.48 18.35 1.58
CA LEU A 366 -3.48 19.17 0.93
C LEU A 366 -4.18 20.13 -0.03
N SER A 367 -3.75 21.38 -0.07
CA SER A 367 -4.29 22.38 -1.00
C SER A 367 -3.20 23.25 -1.60
N SER A 368 -3.36 23.63 -2.87
CA SER A 368 -2.50 24.59 -3.56
C SER A 368 -3.34 25.39 -4.54
N ARG A 369 -2.83 26.56 -4.95
CA ARG A 369 -3.42 27.35 -6.04
C ARG A 369 -3.15 26.72 -7.40
N HIS A 370 -2.11 25.91 -7.51
CA HIS A 370 -1.76 25.19 -8.74
C HIS A 370 -2.28 23.76 -8.66
N TRP A 371 -2.59 23.18 -9.81
CA TRP A 371 -2.98 21.78 -9.90
C TRP A 371 -1.83 20.88 -9.45
N ILE A 372 -2.14 19.86 -8.65
CA ILE A 372 -1.18 18.83 -8.21
C ILE A 372 -1.68 17.48 -8.70
N GLU A 373 -0.85 16.77 -9.44
CA GLU A 373 -1.19 15.44 -9.95
C GLU A 373 -1.43 14.49 -8.78
N ASN A 374 -2.44 13.63 -8.88
CA ASN A 374 -2.74 12.59 -7.90
C ASN A 374 -3.10 13.10 -6.48
N LEU A 375 -3.41 14.39 -6.30
CA LEU A 375 -3.75 14.96 -5.00
C LEU A 375 -4.95 14.28 -4.32
N THR A 376 -5.89 13.72 -5.10
CA THR A 376 -7.03 12.95 -4.57
C THR A 376 -6.60 11.64 -3.88
N LYS A 377 -5.41 11.09 -4.19
CA LYS A 377 -4.91 9.87 -3.53
C LYS A 377 -4.55 10.08 -2.06
N THR A 378 -4.37 11.32 -1.61
CA THR A 378 -4.09 11.63 -0.20
C THR A 378 -5.18 11.10 0.74
N SER A 379 -6.45 11.11 0.28
CA SER A 379 -7.59 10.61 1.06
C SER A 379 -7.65 9.07 1.15
N GLN A 380 -6.91 8.35 0.31
CA GLN A 380 -6.85 6.87 0.32
C GLN A 380 -5.96 6.32 1.43
N HIS A 381 -5.21 7.18 2.12
CA HIS A 381 -4.23 6.80 3.13
C HIS A 381 -4.46 7.47 4.51
N PRO A 382 -5.65 7.34 5.12
CA PRO A 382 -5.90 7.88 6.46
C PRO A 382 -5.16 7.08 7.54
N ILE A 383 -4.95 7.73 8.68
CA ILE A 383 -4.59 7.04 9.93
C ILE A 383 -5.85 6.74 10.75
N LEU A 384 -5.92 5.57 11.37
CA LEU A 384 -7.09 5.16 12.16
C LEU A 384 -7.04 5.76 13.56
N PHE A 385 -8.16 6.19 14.12
CA PHE A 385 -8.25 6.54 15.53
C PHE A 385 -8.54 5.29 16.39
N ASN A 386 -7.82 5.11 17.50
CA ASN A 386 -8.01 4.01 18.46
C ASN A 386 -7.78 4.48 19.91
N ASP A 387 -8.76 4.24 20.77
CA ASP A 387 -8.80 4.59 22.20
C ASP A 387 -8.55 3.40 23.14
N LYS A 388 -8.26 2.20 22.61
CA LYS A 388 -8.02 1.02 23.44
C LYS A 388 -6.77 1.15 24.31
N ILE A 389 -6.93 0.96 25.62
CA ILE A 389 -5.85 0.95 26.62
C ILE A 389 -4.95 -0.27 26.40
N GLU A 390 -3.64 -0.09 26.19
CA GLU A 390 -2.73 -1.20 25.87
C GLU A 390 -1.31 -1.02 26.44
N PHE A 391 -0.72 -2.10 26.96
CA PHE A 391 0.74 -2.23 27.16
C PHE A 391 1.38 -2.77 25.88
N ARG A 392 1.91 -1.87 25.03
CA ARG A 392 2.45 -2.22 23.69
C ARG A 392 3.66 -3.15 23.78
N SER A 393 4.64 -2.86 24.62
CA SER A 393 5.88 -3.66 24.73
C SER A 393 6.49 -3.62 26.12
N LEU A 394 7.13 -4.71 26.53
CA LEU A 394 7.98 -4.81 27.72
C LEU A 394 9.25 -5.59 27.33
N ILE A 395 10.41 -4.95 27.36
CA ILE A 395 11.68 -5.54 26.89
C ILE A 395 12.82 -5.12 27.82
N ILE A 396 13.74 -6.05 28.12
CA ILE A 396 14.94 -5.80 28.92
C ILE A 396 16.16 -5.60 27.98
N TYR A 397 16.97 -4.60 28.28
CA TYR A 397 18.19 -4.21 27.56
C TYR A 397 19.39 -4.22 28.49
N LYS A 398 20.58 -4.43 27.92
CA LYS A 398 21.84 -4.33 28.66
C LYS A 398 22.31 -2.89 28.79
N ASP A 399 21.99 -2.06 27.79
CA ASP A 399 22.46 -0.69 27.70
C ASP A 399 21.35 0.32 27.99
N SER A 400 21.78 1.50 28.45
CA SER A 400 20.89 2.61 28.75
C SER A 400 20.21 3.16 27.49
N ASP A 401 20.83 3.08 26.32
CA ASP A 401 20.23 3.55 25.05
C ASP A 401 19.15 2.60 24.50
N CYS A 402 18.95 1.43 25.12
CA CYS A 402 18.02 0.40 24.69
C CYS A 402 18.28 -0.08 23.25
N LYS A 403 19.55 -0.29 22.89
CA LYS A 403 20.00 -0.77 21.58
C LYS A 403 20.23 -2.29 21.56
N GLU A 404 20.81 -2.84 22.62
CA GLU A 404 21.15 -4.24 22.79
C GLU A 404 20.18 -4.93 23.75
N LYS A 405 19.26 -5.72 23.18
CA LYS A 405 18.33 -6.54 23.98
C LYS A 405 19.10 -7.58 24.77
N LEU A 406 18.64 -7.88 25.98
CA LEU A 406 19.19 -8.95 26.81
C LEU A 406 18.95 -10.31 26.13
N GLN A 407 19.96 -10.81 25.40
CA GLN A 407 19.88 -12.09 24.69
C GLN A 407 19.80 -13.26 25.67
N GLY A 408 18.89 -14.21 25.42
CA GLY A 408 18.67 -15.38 26.27
C GLY A 408 18.03 -15.07 27.63
N GLY A 409 17.76 -13.79 27.95
CA GLY A 409 17.26 -13.39 29.26
C GLY A 409 18.28 -13.61 30.38
N ILE A 410 19.58 -13.67 30.10
CA ILE A 410 20.61 -13.88 31.12
C ILE A 410 21.37 -12.56 31.33
N ALA A 411 21.44 -12.11 32.58
CA ALA A 411 22.18 -10.92 33.00
C ALA A 411 23.32 -11.30 33.95
N ASP A 412 24.41 -10.56 33.91
CA ASP A 412 25.54 -10.78 34.82
C ASP A 412 25.20 -10.28 36.22
N SER A 413 25.68 -10.99 37.24
CA SER A 413 25.57 -10.58 38.65
C SER A 413 26.18 -9.19 38.85
N GLY A 414 25.49 -8.30 39.58
CA GLY A 414 25.94 -6.92 39.80
C GLY A 414 25.76 -5.97 38.62
N SER A 415 25.36 -6.44 37.43
CA SER A 415 25.10 -5.57 36.28
C SER A 415 23.81 -4.75 36.42
N THR A 416 23.72 -3.62 35.72
CA THR A 416 22.46 -2.87 35.58
C THR A 416 21.80 -3.24 34.26
N VAL A 417 20.53 -3.64 34.32
CA VAL A 417 19.69 -3.86 33.14
C VAL A 417 18.60 -2.79 33.05
N TYR A 418 18.16 -2.51 31.82
CA TYR A 418 17.17 -1.47 31.55
C TYR A 418 15.88 -2.06 31.00
N VAL A 419 14.77 -1.86 31.70
CA VAL A 419 13.45 -2.32 31.26
C VAL A 419 12.76 -1.17 30.53
N ARG A 420 12.50 -1.35 29.23
CA ARG A 420 11.74 -0.40 28.42
C ARG A 420 10.31 -0.88 28.24
N LEU A 421 9.37 -0.04 28.67
CA LEU A 421 7.94 -0.23 28.51
C LEU A 421 7.38 0.79 27.53
N SER A 422 6.43 0.37 26.69
CA SER A 422 5.59 1.27 25.90
C SER A 422 4.11 0.97 26.18
N THR A 423 3.31 2.01 26.40
CA THR A 423 1.87 1.95 26.66
C THR A 423 1.10 2.85 25.70
N ALA A 424 -0.23 2.70 25.66
CA ALA A 424 -1.14 3.51 24.87
C ALA A 424 -2.43 3.76 25.64
N ASN A 425 -3.00 4.97 25.46
CA ASN A 425 -4.33 5.34 25.94
C ASN A 425 -4.51 5.20 27.48
N MET A 426 -3.46 5.45 28.25
CA MET A 426 -3.52 5.56 29.72
C MET A 426 -3.48 7.05 30.10
N GLU A 427 -4.42 7.52 30.93
CA GLU A 427 -4.64 8.97 31.11
C GLU A 427 -4.09 9.55 32.40
N THR A 428 -4.30 8.84 33.52
CA THR A 428 -4.01 9.29 34.88
C THR A 428 -3.43 8.13 35.70
N GLY A 429 -2.91 8.42 36.89
CA GLY A 429 -2.38 7.39 37.78
C GLY A 429 -0.91 7.05 37.55
N LYS A 430 -0.49 5.84 37.93
CA LYS A 430 0.91 5.42 37.96
C LYS A 430 1.13 4.09 37.24
N ILE A 431 2.22 3.98 36.49
CA ILE A 431 2.74 2.72 35.97
C ILE A 431 3.69 2.13 37.01
N ARG A 432 3.34 0.98 37.56
CA ARG A 432 4.15 0.21 38.51
C ARG A 432 4.90 -0.91 37.79
N LEU A 433 6.16 -1.13 38.15
CA LEU A 433 6.97 -2.28 37.76
C LEU A 433 7.33 -3.05 39.03
N ASP A 434 6.95 -4.32 39.06
CA ASP A 434 7.20 -5.26 40.15
C ASP A 434 8.10 -6.39 39.66
N VAL A 435 9.07 -6.82 40.46
CA VAL A 435 9.94 -7.96 40.17
C VAL A 435 9.73 -9.01 41.24
N TYR A 436 9.47 -10.25 40.83
CA TYR A 436 9.26 -11.40 41.71
C TYR A 436 10.35 -12.44 41.47
N LYS A 437 10.74 -13.16 42.52
CA LYS A 437 11.58 -14.36 42.37
C LYS A 437 10.75 -15.45 41.68
N HIS A 438 11.31 -16.14 40.70
CA HIS A 438 10.64 -17.20 39.95
C HIS A 438 11.14 -18.57 40.42
N GLU A 439 10.29 -19.35 41.08
CA GLU A 439 10.61 -20.68 41.59
C GLU A 439 10.13 -21.77 40.61
N THR A 440 11.00 -22.73 40.32
CA THR A 440 10.74 -23.86 39.42
C THR A 440 10.59 -25.12 40.27
N GLY A 441 9.36 -25.44 40.67
CA GLY A 441 9.04 -26.65 41.42
C GLY A 441 7.55 -26.96 41.38
N ASN A 442 7.22 -28.23 41.12
CA ASN A 442 5.89 -28.79 41.32
C ASN A 442 5.56 -28.77 42.82
N GLN A 443 4.86 -27.75 43.30
CA GLN A 443 4.06 -27.84 44.51
C GLN A 443 2.80 -26.97 44.34
N GLU A 444 1.65 -27.63 44.35
CA GLU A 444 0.42 -27.01 44.83
C GLU A 444 0.59 -26.77 46.32
N GLU A 445 0.63 -25.52 46.76
CA GLU A 445 0.33 -25.18 48.15
C GLU A 445 -0.26 -23.77 48.24
N LYS A 446 -1.37 -23.67 48.97
CA LYS A 446 -2.07 -22.43 49.30
C LYS A 446 -1.16 -21.59 50.21
N SER A 447 -0.46 -20.62 49.63
CA SER A 447 0.37 -19.63 50.33
C SER A 447 0.05 -18.21 49.82
N PRO A 448 0.05 -17.18 50.70
CA PRO A 448 -0.28 -15.79 50.32
C PRO A 448 0.69 -15.28 49.25
N GLN A 449 0.19 -14.44 48.32
CA GLN A 449 0.97 -14.02 47.14
C GLN A 449 2.37 -13.51 47.53
N PRO A 450 3.45 -13.99 46.88
CA PRO A 450 4.80 -13.60 47.23
C PRO A 450 4.99 -12.10 47.01
N SER A 451 5.58 -11.42 48.00
CA SER A 451 5.91 -9.99 47.89
C SER A 451 6.97 -9.75 46.81
N PRO A 452 6.87 -8.65 46.02
CA PRO A 452 7.88 -8.35 45.01
C PRO A 452 9.23 -8.06 45.67
N VAL A 453 10.31 -8.61 45.12
CA VAL A 453 11.69 -8.33 45.54
C VAL A 453 12.15 -6.93 45.13
N TYR A 454 11.47 -6.31 44.16
CA TYR A 454 11.67 -4.93 43.76
C TYR A 454 10.35 -4.35 43.25
N SER A 455 10.02 -3.13 43.64
CA SER A 455 8.84 -2.41 43.14
C SER A 455 9.17 -0.94 42.94
N THR A 456 8.77 -0.39 41.81
CA THR A 456 8.89 1.05 41.52
C THR A 456 7.68 1.52 40.72
N SER A 457 7.39 2.82 40.73
CA SER A 457 6.31 3.36 39.91
C SER A 457 6.59 4.77 39.41
N TYR A 458 6.15 5.06 38.19
CA TYR A 458 6.19 6.39 37.58
C TYR A 458 4.79 6.90 37.29
N PRO A 459 4.54 8.23 37.37
CA PRO A 459 3.30 8.80 36.87
C PRO A 459 3.16 8.54 35.37
N VAL A 460 1.92 8.38 34.90
CA VAL A 460 1.67 8.23 33.46
C VAL A 460 2.16 9.46 32.71
N ASN A 461 3.04 9.27 31.72
CA ASN A 461 3.64 10.35 30.93
C ASN A 461 3.02 10.48 29.53
N SER A 462 3.25 11.62 28.87
CA SER A 462 2.68 11.94 27.55
C SER A 462 3.22 11.07 26.41
N THR A 463 4.43 10.54 26.54
CA THR A 463 5.06 9.72 25.49
C THR A 463 4.57 8.28 25.48
N GLY A 464 3.99 7.81 26.60
CA GLY A 464 3.68 6.40 26.81
C GLY A 464 4.91 5.50 26.84
N VAL A 465 6.13 6.04 26.95
CA VAL A 465 7.38 5.27 27.02
C VAL A 465 8.00 5.45 28.40
N TYR A 466 8.38 4.33 29.02
CA TYR A 466 9.01 4.30 30.34
C TYR A 466 10.30 3.49 30.24
N LYS A 467 11.30 3.93 30.99
CA LYS A 467 12.58 3.24 31.10
C LYS A 467 12.89 3.11 32.59
N PHE A 468 13.03 1.88 33.05
CA PHE A 468 13.39 1.55 34.43
C PHE A 468 14.82 0.98 34.42
N SER A 469 15.62 1.30 35.42
CA SER A 469 16.94 0.70 35.65
C SER A 469 16.86 -0.25 36.84
N LEU A 470 17.34 -1.48 36.65
CA LEU A 470 17.42 -2.51 37.69
C LEU A 470 18.89 -2.88 37.90
N THR A 471 19.44 -2.57 39.06
CA THR A 471 20.81 -3.00 39.44
C THR A 471 20.72 -4.36 40.13
N LEU A 472 21.33 -5.37 39.53
CA LEU A 472 21.20 -6.78 39.91
C LEU A 472 22.22 -7.20 40.99
N ALA A 473 22.37 -6.38 42.03
CA ALA A 473 23.27 -6.67 43.16
C ALA A 473 22.58 -7.54 44.24
N THR A 474 23.36 -8.42 44.87
CA THR A 474 22.97 -9.19 46.06
C THR A 474 23.01 -8.31 47.32
N PRO A 475 21.97 -8.29 48.19
CA PRO A 475 20.55 -8.64 48.00
C PRO A 475 19.74 -7.50 47.34
N PRO A 476 18.56 -7.75 46.71
CA PRO A 476 17.71 -8.96 46.79
C PRO A 476 17.89 -9.98 45.65
N TYR A 477 18.81 -9.71 44.73
CA TYR A 477 19.08 -10.56 43.56
C TYR A 477 20.08 -11.67 43.91
N LYS A 478 19.96 -12.88 43.36
CA LYS A 478 20.86 -14.03 43.64
C LYS A 478 21.32 -14.69 42.34
N GLU A 479 22.60 -15.05 42.29
CA GLU A 479 23.18 -15.79 41.14
C GLU A 479 22.47 -17.13 40.89
N GLY A 480 22.34 -17.49 39.62
CA GLY A 480 21.64 -18.70 39.19
C GLY A 480 20.13 -18.68 39.42
N THR A 481 19.54 -17.56 39.85
CA THR A 481 18.10 -17.44 40.11
C THR A 481 17.40 -16.71 38.96
N ALA A 482 16.19 -17.16 38.62
CA ALA A 482 15.30 -16.51 37.67
C ALA A 482 14.36 -15.52 38.38
N TYR A 483 14.06 -14.41 37.71
CA TYR A 483 13.19 -13.34 38.18
C TYR A 483 12.16 -12.98 37.11
N LYS A 484 10.96 -12.64 37.56
CA LYS A 484 9.82 -12.24 36.73
C LYS A 484 9.49 -10.77 36.94
N VAL A 485 9.60 -9.98 35.88
CA VAL A 485 9.22 -8.57 35.86
C VAL A 485 7.78 -8.45 35.37
N VAL A 486 6.92 -7.77 36.12
CA VAL A 486 5.50 -7.53 35.83
C VAL A 486 5.24 -6.04 35.86
N VAL A 487 4.47 -5.51 34.91
CA VAL A 487 4.04 -4.10 34.93
C VAL A 487 2.55 -3.98 35.15
N SER A 488 2.12 -2.95 35.89
CA SER A 488 0.71 -2.68 36.19
C SER A 488 0.39 -1.19 36.06
N TRP A 489 -0.87 -0.86 35.79
CA TRP A 489 -1.36 0.52 35.79
C TRP A 489 -2.32 0.73 36.95
N LEU A 490 -2.02 1.71 37.80
CA LEU A 490 -2.78 2.07 38.99
C LEU A 490 -3.53 3.37 38.73
N PHE A 491 -4.85 3.40 38.84
CA PHE A 491 -5.64 4.60 38.60
C PHE A 491 -6.88 4.67 39.51
N SER A 492 -7.40 5.88 39.73
CA SER A 492 -8.61 6.13 40.53
C SER A 492 -9.72 6.56 39.56
N SER A 493 -10.91 5.94 39.61
CA SER A 493 -11.95 6.24 38.61
C SER A 493 -12.79 7.46 39.00
N ASN A 494 -12.90 8.40 38.05
CA ASN A 494 -14.15 9.10 37.69
C ASN A 494 -14.44 8.91 36.18
N GLN A 495 -13.82 7.92 35.53
CA GLN A 495 -13.94 7.67 34.10
C GLN A 495 -14.96 6.55 33.84
N SER A 496 -16.01 6.89 33.10
CA SER A 496 -17.07 5.98 32.69
C SER A 496 -16.52 4.86 31.80
N SER A 497 -16.45 3.66 32.35
CA SER A 497 -16.15 2.44 31.61
C SER A 497 -17.39 1.99 30.83
N ASN A 498 -17.35 2.07 29.49
CA ASN A 498 -18.19 1.21 28.66
C ASN A 498 -17.42 -0.07 28.34
N GLY A 499 -17.59 -1.05 29.22
CA GLY A 499 -17.17 -2.43 29.03
C GLY A 499 -17.99 -3.30 29.97
N ASN A 500 -19.02 -3.98 29.44
CA ASN A 500 -19.87 -4.91 30.18
C ASN A 500 -19.03 -5.96 30.91
N VAL A 501 -18.90 -5.79 32.22
CA VAL A 501 -18.77 -6.88 33.18
C VAL A 501 -20.15 -7.03 33.81
N ASN A 502 -20.84 -8.12 33.49
CA ASN A 502 -22.01 -8.54 34.26
C ASN A 502 -21.54 -8.87 35.68
N ASN A 503 -22.15 -8.24 36.67
CA ASN A 503 -22.50 -8.89 37.93
C ASN A 503 -23.63 -8.09 38.60
N ASN A 504 -24.80 -8.72 38.68
CA ASN A 504 -25.88 -8.30 39.56
C ASN A 504 -25.48 -8.62 41.00
N THR A 505 -25.48 -7.62 41.87
CA THR A 505 -26.12 -7.65 43.20
C THR A 505 -26.09 -6.23 43.76
N GLY A 506 -27.26 -5.72 44.14
CA GLY A 506 -27.41 -4.38 44.70
C GLY A 506 -26.97 -4.30 46.16
N ARG A 507 -26.22 -3.26 46.49
CA ARG A 507 -26.34 -2.48 47.74
C ARG A 507 -25.49 -1.21 47.62
N GLN A 508 -26.10 -0.05 47.83
CA GLN A 508 -25.41 1.23 48.02
C GLN A 508 -24.60 1.20 49.32
N THR A 509 -23.37 1.70 49.30
CA THR A 509 -22.66 2.29 50.46
C THR A 509 -21.41 3.06 49.99
N SER A 510 -21.19 4.23 50.61
CA SER A 510 -20.01 5.12 50.72
C SER A 510 -19.04 5.31 49.52
N LYS A 511 -18.84 6.59 49.13
CA LYS A 511 -17.78 7.06 48.21
C LYS A 511 -16.40 6.99 48.88
N GLU A 512 -15.80 5.80 48.93
CA GLU A 512 -14.35 5.67 49.00
C GLU A 512 -13.78 5.68 47.58
N SER A 513 -12.68 6.41 47.35
CA SER A 513 -11.99 6.46 46.06
C SER A 513 -11.38 5.07 45.75
N LYS A 514 -12.13 4.23 45.04
CA LYS A 514 -11.66 2.90 44.63
C LYS A 514 -10.44 3.04 43.71
N GLN A 515 -9.31 2.49 44.15
CA GLN A 515 -8.08 2.40 43.37
C GLN A 515 -8.10 1.11 42.55
N TYR A 516 -7.98 1.24 41.24
CA TYR A 516 -8.01 0.11 40.29
C TYR A 516 -6.59 -0.24 39.86
N ILE A 517 -6.33 -1.54 39.71
CA ILE A 517 -5.05 -2.10 39.23
C ILE A 517 -5.30 -2.91 37.97
N LEU A 518 -4.77 -2.46 36.83
CA LEU A 518 -4.74 -3.23 35.60
C LEU A 518 -3.36 -3.89 35.44
N LYS A 519 -3.27 -5.21 35.65
CA LYS A 519 -2.04 -5.97 35.39
C LYS A 519 -1.74 -6.02 33.89
N GLY A 520 -0.48 -5.76 33.54
CA GLY A 520 0.02 -5.64 32.19
C GLY A 520 0.87 -6.82 31.74
N LYS A 521 1.94 -6.55 31.00
CA LYS A 521 2.86 -7.57 30.45
C LYS A 521 3.85 -8.08 31.50
N GLU A 522 4.38 -9.28 31.27
CA GLU A 522 5.47 -9.85 32.07
C GLU A 522 6.64 -10.34 31.19
N VAL A 523 7.85 -10.37 31.77
CA VAL A 523 9.07 -10.85 31.14
C VAL A 523 10.01 -11.50 32.17
N LEU A 524 10.72 -12.55 31.78
CA LEU A 524 11.66 -13.29 32.62
C LEU A 524 13.11 -12.91 32.32
N PHE A 525 13.95 -12.90 33.36
CA PHE A 525 15.40 -12.90 33.23
C PHE A 525 16.06 -13.75 34.34
N SER A 526 17.28 -14.21 34.12
CA SER A 526 18.07 -15.03 35.07
C SER A 526 19.43 -14.40 35.29
N ILE A 527 20.01 -14.60 36.48
CA ILE A 527 21.34 -14.09 36.83
C ILE A 527 22.37 -15.18 36.60
N LYS A 528 23.42 -14.87 35.84
CA LYS A 528 24.51 -15.81 35.51
C LYS A 528 25.22 -16.29 36.79
N ARG A 529 25.57 -17.59 36.87
CA ARG A 529 26.42 -18.15 37.92
C ARG A 529 27.89 -17.87 37.61
N HIS A 530 28.65 -17.36 38.58
CA HIS A 530 30.10 -17.29 38.45
C HIS A 530 30.72 -18.69 38.54
N ILE A 531 31.43 -19.14 37.51
CA ILE A 531 32.30 -20.32 37.54
C ILE A 531 33.74 -19.80 37.44
N PRO A 532 34.61 -19.98 38.46
CA PRO A 532 36.00 -19.55 38.37
C PRO A 532 36.75 -20.43 37.36
N MET A 533 37.41 -19.84 36.36
CA MET A 533 38.33 -20.55 35.47
C MET A 533 39.78 -20.46 35.99
N PRO A 534 40.61 -21.50 35.82
CA PRO A 534 42.04 -21.49 36.18
C PRO A 534 42.87 -20.54 35.31
N LYS A 535 43.94 -20.00 35.89
CA LYS A 535 44.91 -19.08 35.26
C LYS A 535 45.64 -19.75 34.08
N ALA A 536 45.82 -19.00 32.99
CA ALA A 536 46.52 -19.43 31.78
C ALA A 536 48.00 -19.02 31.79
N GLU A 537 48.89 -19.92 31.35
CA GLU A 537 50.22 -19.61 30.84
C GLU A 537 50.23 -19.69 29.29
N PRO A 538 51.15 -18.97 28.59
CA PRO A 538 51.08 -18.81 27.16
C PRO A 538 52.16 -19.61 26.41
N SER A 539 51.81 -20.38 25.38
CA SER A 539 52.54 -20.38 24.10
C SER A 539 51.99 -21.36 23.04
N LYS A 540 51.89 -20.80 21.82
CA LYS A 540 52.16 -21.34 20.48
C LYS A 540 51.36 -22.56 19.95
N ALA A 541 50.64 -22.26 18.87
CA ALA A 541 50.40 -23.04 17.66
C ALA A 541 50.01 -24.53 17.79
N ASN A 542 48.75 -24.86 17.52
CA ASN A 542 48.36 -25.80 16.46
C ASN A 542 46.85 -26.09 16.42
N VAL A 543 46.37 -26.30 15.18
CA VAL A 543 45.49 -27.40 14.72
C VAL A 543 44.18 -27.69 15.48
N ASN A 544 43.10 -27.76 14.69
CA ASN A 544 41.83 -28.44 14.96
C ASN A 544 41.86 -29.46 16.11
N ARG A 545 41.03 -29.26 17.16
CA ARG A 545 40.07 -30.28 17.61
C ARG A 545 39.02 -29.73 18.56
N THR A 546 37.81 -30.20 18.28
CA THR A 546 36.56 -30.29 19.06
C THR A 546 36.71 -30.69 20.53
N GLU A 547 35.90 -30.07 21.39
CA GLU A 547 35.19 -30.70 22.53
C GLU A 547 33.79 -30.04 22.60
N SER A 548 32.68 -30.69 22.23
CA SER A 548 31.90 -31.74 22.92
C SER A 548 31.27 -31.30 24.25
N GLU A 549 30.22 -30.48 24.16
CA GLU A 549 29.20 -30.43 25.21
C GLU A 549 28.42 -31.76 25.19
N LYS A 550 28.64 -32.57 26.22
CA LYS A 550 27.92 -33.82 26.48
C LYS A 550 26.41 -33.54 26.54
N GLY A 551 25.73 -33.82 25.42
CA GLY A 551 24.28 -33.72 25.25
C GLY A 551 23.81 -33.44 23.80
N GLY A 552 24.68 -32.91 22.94
CA GLY A 552 24.33 -32.55 21.55
C GLY A 552 24.42 -33.69 20.54
N CYS A 553 23.61 -33.64 19.47
CA CYS A 553 23.69 -34.59 18.35
C CYS A 553 25.03 -34.42 17.61
N PRO A 554 25.91 -35.44 17.55
CA PRO A 554 27.25 -35.31 16.94
C PRO A 554 27.20 -35.04 15.43
N ARG A 555 26.09 -35.40 14.77
CA ARG A 555 25.88 -35.21 13.33
C ARG A 555 25.38 -33.81 12.96
N CYS A 556 24.81 -33.07 13.91
CA CYS A 556 24.33 -31.71 13.66
C CYS A 556 25.49 -30.82 13.22
N SER A 557 26.52 -30.61 14.02
CA SER A 557 27.59 -29.68 13.59
C SER A 557 28.66 -30.31 12.69
N ALA A 558 28.50 -31.58 12.30
CA ALA A 558 29.41 -32.28 11.40
C ALA A 558 29.28 -31.79 9.93
N PRO A 559 30.38 -31.71 9.17
CA PRO A 559 30.33 -31.35 7.75
C PRO A 559 29.58 -32.40 6.94
N ILE A 560 28.83 -31.97 5.92
CA ILE A 560 28.26 -32.86 4.92
C ILE A 560 29.33 -33.34 3.94
N THR A 561 29.20 -34.55 3.42
CA THR A 561 30.18 -35.15 2.50
C THR A 561 29.66 -35.26 1.07
N ALA A 562 30.58 -35.37 0.11
CA ALA A 562 30.22 -35.63 -1.29
C ALA A 562 29.45 -36.96 -1.47
N GLU A 563 29.74 -37.97 -0.64
CA GLU A 563 29.01 -39.25 -0.64
C GLU A 563 27.58 -39.13 -0.12
N GLN A 564 27.35 -38.30 0.90
CA GLN A 564 25.98 -37.95 1.30
C GLN A 564 25.25 -37.23 0.15
N LEU A 565 25.91 -36.27 -0.50
CA LEU A 565 25.32 -35.57 -1.65
C LEU A 565 25.16 -36.46 -2.89
N LYS A 566 25.85 -37.59 -3.01
CA LYS A 566 25.62 -38.58 -4.07
C LYS A 566 24.28 -39.26 -3.93
N LYS A 567 23.81 -39.49 -2.69
CA LYS A 567 22.46 -40.01 -2.41
C LYS A 567 21.37 -39.01 -2.77
N VAL A 568 21.64 -37.71 -2.60
CA VAL A 568 20.71 -36.64 -2.95
C VAL A 568 20.74 -36.33 -4.45
N PHE A 569 21.93 -36.22 -5.04
CA PHE A 569 22.15 -35.81 -6.43
C PHE A 569 22.98 -36.88 -7.17
N PRO A 570 22.37 -38.03 -7.51
CA PRO A 570 23.10 -39.19 -8.03
C PRO A 570 23.74 -38.96 -9.39
N LYS A 571 23.20 -38.04 -10.20
CA LYS A 571 23.69 -37.72 -11.55
C LYS A 571 24.66 -36.55 -11.59
N THR A 572 25.06 -36.01 -10.43
CA THR A 572 26.01 -34.89 -10.34
C THR A 572 27.44 -35.45 -10.30
N SER A 573 28.43 -34.74 -10.87
CA SER A 573 29.82 -35.16 -10.76
C SER A 573 30.35 -35.01 -9.34
N GLU A 574 31.33 -35.84 -8.96
CA GLU A 574 31.95 -35.78 -7.64
C GLU A 574 32.59 -34.43 -7.35
N LYS A 575 33.33 -33.86 -8.32
CA LYS A 575 33.90 -32.51 -8.26
C LYS A 575 32.86 -31.45 -7.91
N THR A 576 31.67 -31.53 -8.50
CA THR A 576 30.58 -30.59 -8.21
C THR A 576 29.96 -30.86 -6.84
N ARG A 577 29.79 -32.12 -6.43
CA ARG A 577 29.33 -32.46 -5.07
C ARG A 577 30.27 -31.95 -3.98
N ILE A 578 31.58 -32.03 -4.19
CA ILE A 578 32.59 -31.46 -3.27
C ILE A 578 32.35 -29.95 -3.14
N LYS A 579 32.23 -29.22 -4.25
CA LYS A 579 31.95 -27.77 -4.21
C LYS A 579 30.66 -27.41 -3.47
N ILE A 580 29.59 -28.20 -3.64
CA ILE A 580 28.32 -27.98 -2.93
C ILE A 580 28.49 -28.23 -1.43
N ALA A 581 29.18 -29.32 -1.06
CA ALA A 581 29.46 -29.65 0.33
C ALA A 581 30.31 -28.57 1.00
N ASP A 582 31.39 -28.15 0.36
CA ASP A 582 32.28 -27.09 0.85
C ASP A 582 31.53 -25.77 1.04
N ALA A 583 30.75 -25.35 0.05
CA ALA A 583 29.96 -24.13 0.13
C ALA A 583 28.94 -24.19 1.29
N TYR A 584 28.23 -25.30 1.47
CA TYR A 584 27.27 -25.45 2.57
C TYR A 584 27.98 -25.45 3.93
N ASN A 585 29.02 -26.28 4.06
CA ASN A 585 29.78 -26.48 5.30
C ASN A 585 30.43 -25.19 5.81
N LYS A 586 30.98 -24.38 4.89
CA LYS A 586 31.61 -23.10 5.20
C LYS A 586 30.64 -22.11 5.86
N HIS A 587 29.36 -22.14 5.48
CA HIS A 587 28.38 -21.11 5.87
C HIS A 587 27.27 -21.59 6.82
N MET A 588 27.08 -22.90 7.00
CA MET A 588 25.95 -23.46 7.78
C MET A 588 25.88 -22.97 9.23
N ARG A 589 27.01 -22.80 9.92
CA ARG A 589 27.01 -22.28 11.29
C ARG A 589 26.62 -20.80 11.35
N TYR A 590 27.07 -20.00 10.38
CA TYR A 590 26.72 -18.58 10.30
C TYR A 590 25.20 -18.38 10.17
N PHE A 591 24.54 -19.22 9.37
CA PHE A 591 23.09 -19.16 9.16
C PHE A 591 22.28 -20.01 10.14
N LYS A 592 22.92 -20.69 11.11
CA LYS A 592 22.28 -21.63 12.06
C LYS A 592 21.54 -22.77 11.37
N MET A 593 22.09 -23.23 10.25
CA MET A 593 21.56 -24.29 9.40
C MET A 593 22.38 -25.58 9.49
N ASP A 594 23.18 -25.77 10.54
CA ASP A 594 24.06 -26.93 10.66
C ASP A 594 23.31 -28.20 11.08
N THR A 595 22.15 -28.12 11.75
CA THR A 595 21.44 -29.31 12.24
C THR A 595 21.08 -30.34 11.17
N CYS A 596 20.97 -31.63 11.56
CA CYS A 596 20.50 -32.72 10.68
C CYS A 596 19.19 -32.36 9.97
N TRP A 597 18.26 -31.73 10.70
CA TRP A 597 16.98 -31.27 10.18
C TRP A 597 17.14 -30.18 9.12
N ASN A 598 17.97 -29.16 9.37
CA ASN A 598 18.20 -28.10 8.38
C ASN A 598 18.86 -28.61 7.10
N LYS A 599 19.83 -29.51 7.22
CA LYS A 599 20.43 -30.20 6.07
C LYS A 599 19.37 -30.94 5.26
N ALA A 600 18.54 -31.75 5.93
CA ALA A 600 17.50 -32.52 5.27
C ALA A 600 16.50 -31.63 4.53
N HIS A 601 15.88 -30.67 5.22
CA HIS A 601 14.89 -29.78 4.61
C HIS A 601 15.48 -28.93 3.48
N PHE A 602 16.64 -28.32 3.68
CA PHE A 602 17.25 -27.47 2.65
C PHE A 602 17.56 -28.25 1.38
N PHE A 603 18.15 -29.44 1.51
CA PHE A 603 18.48 -30.28 0.35
C PHE A 603 17.25 -30.98 -0.24
N ALA A 604 16.16 -31.19 0.52
CA ALA A 604 14.88 -31.65 -0.03
C ALA A 604 14.27 -30.62 -0.97
N GLN A 605 14.28 -29.34 -0.55
CA GLN A 605 13.88 -28.22 -1.40
C GLN A 605 14.76 -28.15 -2.65
N ALA A 606 16.08 -28.15 -2.47
CA ALA A 606 17.03 -28.10 -3.58
C ALA A 606 16.85 -29.28 -4.56
N LYS A 607 16.65 -30.50 -4.06
CA LYS A 607 16.44 -31.72 -4.87
C LYS A 607 15.36 -31.54 -5.92
N ILE A 608 14.24 -30.96 -5.54
CA ILE A 608 13.09 -30.75 -6.43
C ILE A 608 13.32 -29.57 -7.36
N GLU A 609 13.90 -28.49 -6.86
CA GLU A 609 14.16 -27.31 -7.68
C GLU A 609 15.26 -27.54 -8.72
N VAL A 610 16.38 -28.19 -8.38
CA VAL A 610 17.54 -28.35 -9.31
C VAL A 610 17.65 -29.73 -9.98
N GLY A 611 16.93 -30.75 -9.49
CA GLY A 611 16.93 -32.11 -10.06
C GLY A 611 18.16 -32.96 -9.69
N ASP A 612 18.23 -34.19 -10.22
CA ASP A 612 19.27 -35.20 -9.88
C ASP A 612 20.71 -34.78 -10.24
N SER A 613 20.87 -33.95 -11.28
CA SER A 613 22.17 -33.52 -11.81
C SER A 613 22.68 -32.21 -11.19
N PHE A 614 21.96 -31.65 -10.21
CA PHE A 614 22.27 -30.36 -9.59
C PHE A 614 22.53 -29.24 -10.62
N ASN A 615 21.57 -29.05 -11.53
CA ASN A 615 21.67 -27.94 -12.46
C ASN A 615 21.08 -26.70 -11.78
N ILE A 616 21.94 -25.75 -11.36
CA ILE A 616 21.46 -24.49 -10.79
C ILE A 616 20.55 -23.83 -11.83
N LYS A 617 19.25 -23.86 -11.55
CA LYS A 617 18.26 -23.40 -12.51
C LYS A 617 18.18 -21.88 -12.49
N THR A 618 18.27 -21.31 -13.66
CA THR A 618 17.65 -20.01 -13.94
C THR A 618 16.31 -20.31 -14.58
N GLU A 619 15.23 -19.71 -14.08
CA GLU A 619 13.93 -19.91 -14.73
C GLU A 619 13.94 -19.38 -16.17
N SER A 620 13.23 -20.08 -17.06
CA SER A 620 13.04 -19.66 -18.44
C SER A 620 11.62 -19.14 -18.63
N PHE A 621 11.49 -18.13 -19.47
CA PHE A 621 10.23 -17.54 -19.90
C PHE A 621 9.88 -17.91 -21.35
N ASN A 622 10.49 -18.98 -21.88
CA ASN A 622 10.21 -19.51 -23.19
C ASN A 622 8.85 -20.23 -23.25
N TYR A 623 7.77 -19.45 -23.18
CA TYR A 623 6.39 -19.92 -23.21
C TYR A 623 5.74 -19.62 -24.57
N SER A 624 4.98 -20.58 -25.11
CA SER A 624 4.17 -20.34 -26.29
C SER A 624 3.07 -19.30 -26.01
N ALA A 625 2.73 -18.51 -27.02
CA ALA A 625 1.60 -17.57 -26.95
C ALA A 625 0.31 -18.29 -26.55
N ARG A 626 0.10 -19.51 -27.08
CA ARG A 626 -1.05 -20.37 -26.76
C ARG A 626 -1.09 -20.74 -25.28
N ARG A 627 0.05 -21.15 -24.69
CA ARG A 627 0.13 -21.49 -23.26
C ARG A 627 -0.16 -20.29 -22.38
N MET A 628 0.39 -19.11 -22.73
CA MET A 628 0.20 -17.89 -21.95
C MET A 628 -1.24 -17.38 -21.97
N LYS A 629 -1.96 -17.54 -23.08
CA LYS A 629 -3.40 -17.24 -23.20
C LYS A 629 -4.30 -18.16 -22.38
N GLY A 630 -3.80 -19.32 -21.94
CA GLY A 630 -4.57 -20.16 -21.02
C GLY A 630 -4.00 -21.55 -20.83
N ARG A 631 -3.81 -22.31 -21.91
CA ARG A 631 -3.27 -23.67 -21.86
C ARG A 631 -2.67 -24.06 -23.21
N ASP A 632 -1.73 -24.99 -23.15
CA ASP A 632 -1.16 -25.63 -24.34
C ASP A 632 -0.81 -27.07 -24.04
N ASN A 633 -0.75 -27.90 -25.08
CA ASN A 633 -0.29 -29.27 -24.93
C ASN A 633 1.22 -29.33 -25.23
N VAL A 634 1.95 -30.09 -24.42
CA VAL A 634 3.41 -30.27 -24.57
C VAL A 634 3.75 -31.75 -24.57
N ASN A 635 4.88 -32.10 -25.19
CA ASN A 635 5.35 -33.48 -25.34
C ASN A 635 4.30 -34.38 -26.03
N GLY A 636 3.60 -33.84 -27.03
CA GLY A 636 2.70 -34.61 -27.90
C GLY A 636 3.47 -35.31 -29.01
N LYS A 637 2.80 -36.21 -29.73
CA LYS A 637 3.33 -36.86 -30.93
C LYS A 637 2.79 -36.23 -32.20
N HIS A 638 1.60 -35.62 -32.15
CA HIS A 638 0.90 -35.11 -33.32
C HIS A 638 1.00 -33.58 -33.38
N TRP A 639 1.85 -33.08 -34.27
CA TRP A 639 2.09 -31.64 -34.46
C TRP A 639 1.23 -31.06 -35.58
N VAL A 640 0.55 -29.96 -35.28
CA VAL A 640 -0.13 -29.12 -36.28
C VAL A 640 0.79 -27.95 -36.59
N GLN A 641 1.14 -27.80 -37.87
CA GLN A 641 2.03 -26.74 -38.35
C GLN A 641 1.40 -25.35 -38.14
N GLY A 642 2.24 -24.38 -37.76
CA GLY A 642 1.85 -22.98 -37.66
C GLY A 642 1.57 -22.34 -39.02
N ASN A 643 0.92 -21.18 -39.02
CA ASN A 643 0.57 -20.44 -40.22
C ASN A 643 1.22 -19.05 -40.19
N THR A 644 2.08 -18.78 -41.18
CA THR A 644 2.84 -17.52 -41.29
C THR A 644 1.96 -16.34 -41.71
N GLN A 645 0.92 -16.56 -42.51
CA GLN A 645 -0.01 -15.53 -42.96
C GLN A 645 -0.89 -15.02 -41.81
N THR A 646 -1.47 -15.93 -41.02
CA THR A 646 -2.31 -15.58 -39.86
C THR A 646 -1.49 -15.35 -38.59
N ARG A 647 -0.18 -15.58 -38.65
CA ARG A 647 0.77 -15.55 -37.51
C ARG A 647 0.34 -16.44 -36.34
N GLN A 648 -0.36 -17.55 -36.61
CA GLN A 648 -0.75 -18.52 -35.59
C GLN A 648 0.36 -19.57 -35.40
N GLY A 649 0.81 -19.76 -34.16
CA GLY A 649 1.80 -20.78 -33.83
C GLY A 649 1.25 -22.20 -33.91
N GLY A 650 2.09 -23.13 -34.36
CA GLY A 650 1.81 -24.56 -34.35
C GLY A 650 1.66 -25.10 -32.92
N TYR A 651 1.00 -26.25 -32.79
CA TYR A 651 0.68 -26.84 -31.49
C TYR A 651 0.49 -28.36 -31.58
N PHE A 652 0.60 -29.03 -30.43
CA PHE A 652 0.25 -30.45 -30.32
C PHE A 652 -1.26 -30.63 -30.14
N THR A 653 -1.87 -31.54 -30.90
CA THR A 653 -3.27 -31.96 -30.68
C THR A 653 -3.41 -32.93 -29.51
N ASP A 654 -2.32 -33.62 -29.15
CA ASP A 654 -2.21 -34.58 -28.05
C ASP A 654 -1.13 -34.16 -27.03
N GLY A 655 -0.86 -35.02 -26.05
CA GLY A 655 0.17 -34.79 -25.03
C GLY A 655 -0.34 -34.15 -23.74
N LYS A 656 0.60 -33.73 -22.88
CA LYS A 656 0.26 -33.27 -21.53
C LYS A 656 -0.22 -31.83 -21.58
N SER A 657 -1.49 -31.61 -21.23
CA SER A 657 -2.04 -30.27 -21.17
C SER A 657 -1.48 -29.48 -19.98
N LYS A 658 -0.88 -28.32 -20.26
CA LYS A 658 -0.27 -27.42 -19.29
C LYS A 658 -0.98 -26.08 -19.31
N LYS A 659 -1.45 -25.63 -18.14
CA LYS A 659 -2.03 -24.30 -17.97
C LYS A 659 -0.95 -23.21 -17.96
N SER A 660 -1.37 -21.98 -18.23
CA SER A 660 -0.56 -20.78 -18.03
C SER A 660 -0.17 -20.67 -16.56
N PRO A 661 1.13 -20.49 -16.24
CA PRO A 661 1.56 -20.21 -14.88
C PRO A 661 1.28 -18.75 -14.46
N TYR A 662 0.93 -17.88 -15.41
CA TYR A 662 0.79 -16.44 -15.18
C TYR A 662 -0.65 -15.97 -15.49
N PRO A 663 -1.53 -15.90 -14.47
CA PRO A 663 -2.92 -15.46 -14.66
C PRO A 663 -3.06 -14.10 -15.35
N TYR A 664 -2.09 -13.20 -15.14
CA TYR A 664 -2.10 -11.88 -15.78
C TYR A 664 -2.00 -11.97 -17.32
N MET A 665 -1.23 -12.92 -17.86
CA MET A 665 -1.15 -13.13 -19.31
C MET A 665 -2.42 -13.75 -19.89
N VAL A 666 -3.19 -14.50 -19.08
CA VAL A 666 -4.48 -15.06 -19.50
C VAL A 666 -5.51 -13.95 -19.67
N SER A 667 -5.51 -12.95 -18.78
CA SER A 667 -6.41 -11.80 -18.88
C SER A 667 -5.93 -10.71 -19.87
N HIS A 668 -4.72 -10.85 -20.43
CA HIS A 668 -4.14 -9.94 -21.42
C HIS A 668 -3.59 -10.74 -22.62
N PRO A 669 -4.48 -11.35 -23.42
CA PRO A 669 -4.08 -12.23 -24.51
C PRO A 669 -3.30 -11.50 -25.61
N ASP A 670 -3.45 -10.19 -25.72
CA ASP A 670 -2.67 -9.31 -26.60
C ASP A 670 -1.17 -9.33 -26.24
N LEU A 671 -0.84 -9.27 -24.94
CA LEU A 671 0.55 -9.35 -24.46
C LEU A 671 1.12 -10.76 -24.66
N ALA A 672 0.30 -11.79 -24.46
CA ALA A 672 0.68 -13.17 -24.73
C ALA A 672 0.99 -13.41 -26.22
N GLU A 673 0.19 -12.81 -27.10
CA GLU A 673 0.40 -12.88 -28.56
C GLU A 673 1.64 -12.09 -28.99
N LYS A 674 1.87 -10.93 -28.37
CA LYS A 674 2.98 -10.03 -28.67
C LYS A 674 4.34 -10.57 -28.23
N TYR A 675 4.41 -11.22 -27.06
CA TYR A 675 5.69 -11.63 -26.47
C TYR A 675 5.91 -13.14 -26.47
N GLY A 676 4.87 -13.96 -26.63
CA GLY A 676 4.99 -15.42 -26.58
C GLY A 676 5.62 -16.06 -27.80
N ARG A 677 6.25 -17.22 -27.60
CA ARG A 677 6.78 -18.01 -28.72
C ARG A 677 5.65 -18.47 -29.64
N LYS A 678 5.91 -18.46 -30.94
CA LYS A 678 5.07 -19.04 -31.98
C LYS A 678 5.94 -19.91 -32.87
N ASP A 679 5.64 -21.20 -32.81
CA ASP A 679 6.38 -22.24 -33.52
C ASP A 679 5.76 -22.46 -34.91
N LEU A 680 6.54 -22.97 -35.87
CA LEU A 680 6.09 -23.23 -37.24
C LEU A 680 6.02 -24.74 -37.51
N TYR A 681 7.16 -25.38 -37.71
CA TYR A 681 7.30 -26.77 -38.15
C TYR A 681 7.35 -27.77 -37.00
N ARG A 682 7.85 -27.37 -35.83
CA ARG A 682 7.94 -28.23 -34.64
C ARG A 682 8.00 -27.44 -33.34
N TYR A 683 7.69 -28.10 -32.23
CA TYR A 683 7.74 -27.48 -30.91
C TYR A 683 9.09 -26.82 -30.61
N ASN A 684 9.02 -25.56 -30.18
CA ASN A 684 10.17 -24.73 -29.83
C ASN A 684 11.15 -24.45 -30.97
N ASP A 685 10.69 -24.45 -32.23
CA ASP A 685 11.51 -24.01 -33.37
C ASP A 685 11.52 -22.49 -33.57
N GLN A 686 10.63 -21.76 -32.89
CA GLN A 686 10.54 -20.30 -32.98
C GLN A 686 10.28 -19.78 -34.41
N GLY A 687 9.77 -20.63 -35.31
CA GLY A 687 9.74 -20.36 -36.74
C GLY A 687 8.85 -19.18 -37.17
N ILE A 688 7.94 -18.71 -36.31
CA ILE A 688 7.15 -17.49 -36.53
C ILE A 688 7.58 -16.36 -35.59
N GLN A 689 7.83 -16.68 -34.32
CA GLN A 689 8.20 -15.70 -33.31
C GLN A 689 8.94 -16.39 -32.15
N ALA A 690 10.14 -15.92 -31.82
CA ALA A 690 10.81 -16.28 -30.57
C ALA A 690 10.08 -15.66 -29.37
N ALA A 691 10.14 -16.32 -28.21
CA ALA A 691 9.63 -15.71 -26.97
C ALA A 691 10.51 -14.50 -26.61
N ASN A 692 9.89 -13.36 -26.33
CA ASN A 692 10.57 -12.25 -25.67
C ASN A 692 10.59 -12.51 -24.16
N GLU A 693 11.48 -13.39 -23.73
CA GLU A 693 11.58 -13.87 -22.35
C GLU A 693 11.76 -12.73 -21.34
N GLU A 694 12.56 -11.72 -21.67
CA GLU A 694 12.77 -10.54 -20.85
C GLU A 694 11.47 -9.75 -20.65
N MET A 695 10.75 -9.46 -21.72
CA MET A 695 9.48 -8.74 -21.61
C MET A 695 8.41 -9.56 -20.90
N ILE A 696 8.37 -10.87 -21.12
CA ILE A 696 7.46 -11.75 -20.37
C ILE A 696 7.76 -11.65 -18.88
N ALA A 697 9.03 -11.82 -18.47
CA ALA A 697 9.43 -11.72 -17.06
C ALA A 697 9.12 -10.35 -16.46
N ASN A 698 9.44 -9.28 -17.19
CA ASN A 698 9.17 -7.90 -16.77
C ASN A 698 7.68 -7.62 -16.61
N VAL A 699 6.81 -8.21 -17.44
CA VAL A 699 5.36 -8.06 -17.30
C VAL A 699 4.81 -8.91 -16.16
N VAL A 700 5.14 -10.20 -16.09
CA VAL A 700 4.51 -11.11 -15.12
C VAL A 700 4.98 -10.89 -13.68
N TYR A 701 6.15 -10.29 -13.50
CA TYR A 701 6.70 -9.96 -12.19
C TYR A 701 6.72 -8.48 -11.85
N ASP A 702 6.13 -7.61 -12.68
CA ASP A 702 5.87 -6.22 -12.25
C ASP A 702 4.88 -6.25 -11.08
N ASP A 703 5.21 -5.60 -9.97
CA ASP A 703 4.33 -5.50 -8.81
C ASP A 703 2.98 -4.83 -9.15
N LYS A 704 2.90 -4.04 -10.22
CA LYS A 704 1.65 -3.46 -10.75
C LYS A 704 0.69 -4.53 -11.29
N ASN A 705 1.25 -5.62 -11.82
CA ASN A 705 0.52 -6.73 -12.44
C ASN A 705 0.28 -7.88 -11.45
N CYS A 706 0.83 -7.76 -10.24
CA CYS A 706 0.72 -8.75 -9.17
C CYS A 706 -0.27 -8.32 -8.08
N SER A 707 -0.96 -9.31 -7.50
CA SER A 707 -1.79 -9.07 -6.32
C SER A 707 -0.92 -8.70 -5.11
N GLN A 708 -1.48 -7.99 -4.12
CA GLN A 708 -0.72 -7.50 -2.96
C GLN A 708 0.08 -8.59 -2.22
N LYS A 709 -0.44 -9.83 -2.17
CA LYS A 709 0.23 -10.98 -1.55
C LYS A 709 1.38 -11.58 -2.37
N ARG A 710 1.51 -11.20 -3.65
CA ARG A 710 2.52 -11.69 -4.60
C ARG A 710 3.54 -10.62 -4.99
N LYS A 711 3.48 -9.44 -4.39
CA LYS A 711 4.45 -8.36 -4.65
C LYS A 711 5.84 -8.79 -4.19
N LEU A 712 6.80 -8.61 -5.09
CA LEU A 712 8.19 -9.01 -4.96
C LEU A 712 9.12 -7.82 -4.72
N GLY A 713 8.57 -6.60 -4.68
CA GLY A 713 9.29 -5.33 -4.63
C GLY A 713 9.85 -4.91 -5.99
N ASN A 714 9.38 -5.54 -7.06
CA ASN A 714 9.75 -5.24 -8.43
C ASN A 714 8.99 -3.98 -8.85
N THR A 715 9.64 -2.83 -8.68
CA THR A 715 9.03 -1.50 -8.87
C THR A 715 9.77 -0.67 -9.90
N GLN A 716 10.95 -1.12 -10.34
CA GLN A 716 11.76 -0.49 -11.37
C GLN A 716 11.62 -1.26 -12.69
N VAL A 717 11.81 -0.56 -13.80
CA VAL A 717 11.80 -1.16 -15.14
C VAL A 717 12.95 -2.17 -15.23
N GLY A 718 12.66 -3.37 -15.77
CA GLY A 718 13.64 -4.45 -15.90
C GLY A 718 13.75 -5.37 -14.66
N ASP A 719 13.05 -5.06 -13.56
CA ASP A 719 13.16 -5.85 -12.32
C ASP A 719 12.72 -7.30 -12.48
N GLY A 720 11.69 -7.55 -13.28
CA GLY A 720 11.16 -8.89 -13.46
C GLY A 720 12.19 -9.83 -14.08
N TRP A 721 12.86 -9.40 -15.13
CA TRP A 721 13.91 -10.18 -15.79
C TRP A 721 15.21 -10.24 -14.98
N LYS A 722 15.61 -9.11 -14.39
CA LYS A 722 16.83 -9.01 -13.59
C LYS A 722 16.76 -9.92 -12.36
N PHE A 723 15.63 -9.91 -11.65
CA PHE A 723 15.43 -10.67 -10.40
C PHE A 723 14.52 -11.89 -10.56
N LYS A 724 14.58 -12.53 -11.74
CA LYS A 724 13.99 -13.84 -11.96
C LYS A 724 14.56 -14.91 -11.00
N GLY A 725 13.81 -15.97 -10.79
CA GLY A 725 14.10 -17.16 -10.02
C GLY A 725 15.45 -17.76 -10.39
N ARG A 726 16.35 -17.78 -9.41
CA ARG A 726 17.68 -18.41 -9.51
C ARG A 726 18.06 -19.11 -8.21
N GLY A 727 19.06 -19.98 -8.31
CA GLY A 727 19.65 -20.66 -7.15
C GLY A 727 18.88 -21.92 -6.73
N LEU A 728 19.34 -22.51 -5.63
CA LEU A 728 18.91 -23.83 -5.15
C LEU A 728 17.44 -23.86 -4.70
N VAL A 729 16.89 -22.73 -4.24
CA VAL A 729 15.49 -22.62 -3.78
C VAL A 729 14.68 -21.59 -4.57
N GLN A 730 15.14 -21.24 -5.78
CA GLN A 730 14.48 -20.29 -6.69
C GLN A 730 14.15 -18.94 -6.01
N ILE A 731 15.17 -18.19 -5.58
CA ILE A 731 14.95 -16.85 -5.05
C ILE A 731 14.50 -15.92 -6.17
N THR A 732 13.37 -15.23 -5.97
CA THR A 732 12.75 -14.36 -6.98
C THR A 732 12.40 -13.01 -6.37
N GLY A 733 12.59 -11.93 -7.13
CA GLY A 733 12.16 -10.59 -6.75
C GLY A 733 13.20 -9.70 -6.12
N ARG A 734 13.18 -8.41 -6.46
CA ARG A 734 14.10 -7.37 -5.96
C ARG A 734 14.21 -7.37 -4.44
N SER A 735 13.09 -7.50 -3.72
CA SER A 735 13.10 -7.51 -2.25
C SER A 735 13.93 -8.64 -1.68
N ASN A 736 13.88 -9.82 -2.31
CA ASN A 736 14.61 -10.99 -1.83
C ASN A 736 16.10 -10.89 -2.20
N TYR A 737 16.42 -10.53 -3.45
CA TYR A 737 17.80 -10.29 -3.87
C TYR A 737 18.48 -9.18 -3.05
N THR A 738 17.77 -8.10 -2.72
CA THR A 738 18.33 -7.01 -1.88
C THR A 738 18.72 -7.50 -0.49
N ILE A 739 17.91 -8.39 0.09
CA ILE A 739 18.16 -8.90 1.44
C ILE A 739 19.29 -9.91 1.44
N THR A 740 19.36 -10.78 0.44
CA THR A 740 20.43 -11.76 0.32
C THR A 740 21.75 -11.11 -0.10
N ASN A 741 21.71 -10.01 -0.86
CA ASN A 741 22.89 -9.23 -1.26
C ASN A 741 23.75 -8.80 -0.07
N LYS A 742 23.10 -8.41 1.04
CA LYS A 742 23.79 -8.05 2.29
C LYS A 742 24.75 -9.15 2.76
N TYR A 743 24.41 -10.41 2.52
CA TYR A 743 25.19 -11.57 2.96
C TYR A 743 26.19 -12.01 1.89
N THR A 744 25.84 -11.95 0.61
CA THR A 744 26.79 -12.26 -0.47
C THR A 744 27.92 -11.23 -0.52
N GLU A 745 27.65 -9.94 -0.30
CA GLU A 745 28.68 -8.91 -0.17
C GLU A 745 29.52 -9.13 1.08
N LYS A 746 28.89 -9.36 2.24
CA LYS A 746 29.60 -9.51 3.52
C LYS A 746 30.51 -10.75 3.56
N LEU A 747 30.02 -11.88 3.06
CA LEU A 747 30.72 -13.17 3.21
C LEU A 747 31.60 -13.49 2.01
N LEU A 748 31.27 -12.99 0.82
CA LEU A 748 31.96 -13.34 -0.43
C LEU A 748 32.52 -12.13 -1.20
N GLY A 749 32.20 -10.90 -0.79
CA GLY A 749 32.56 -9.70 -1.56
C GLY A 749 31.82 -9.58 -2.90
N LYS A 750 30.71 -10.31 -3.10
CA LYS A 750 29.98 -10.37 -4.38
C LYS A 750 28.62 -9.70 -4.30
N ASN A 751 28.43 -8.67 -5.12
CA ASN A 751 27.14 -8.01 -5.32
C ASN A 751 26.26 -8.85 -6.27
N ILE A 752 24.95 -8.85 -6.03
CA ILE A 752 23.94 -9.58 -6.82
C ILE A 752 22.74 -8.70 -7.23
N ILE A 753 22.85 -7.37 -7.14
CA ILE A 753 21.74 -6.43 -7.43
C ILE A 753 22.07 -5.28 -8.39
N ASN A 754 23.35 -4.97 -8.64
CA ASN A 754 23.76 -3.80 -9.42
C ASN A 754 23.48 -3.99 -10.91
N SER A 755 23.74 -5.16 -11.48
CA SER A 755 23.48 -5.51 -12.89
C SER A 755 22.77 -6.86 -13.05
N GLU A 756 22.35 -7.20 -14.27
CA GLU A 756 21.84 -8.56 -14.55
C GLU A 756 22.94 -9.60 -14.40
N ALA A 757 24.17 -9.30 -14.83
CA ALA A 757 25.31 -10.19 -14.67
C ALA A 757 25.56 -10.53 -13.19
N ASP A 758 25.45 -9.54 -12.31
CA ASP A 758 25.56 -9.72 -10.86
C ASP A 758 24.45 -10.63 -10.33
N ALA A 759 23.19 -10.36 -10.69
CA ALA A 759 22.07 -11.22 -10.30
C ALA A 759 22.21 -12.65 -10.84
N ASN A 760 22.82 -12.81 -12.02
CA ASN A 760 23.08 -14.09 -12.66
C ASN A 760 24.13 -14.94 -11.92
N LEU A 761 24.95 -14.34 -11.05
CA LEU A 761 25.86 -15.10 -10.17
C LEU A 761 25.09 -16.09 -9.29
N VAL A 762 23.88 -15.76 -8.86
CA VAL A 762 23.00 -16.69 -8.10
C VAL A 762 22.61 -17.92 -8.94
N GLY A 763 22.63 -17.81 -10.27
CA GLY A 763 22.33 -18.89 -11.21
C GLY A 763 23.56 -19.66 -11.72
N THR A 764 24.78 -19.16 -11.47
CA THR A 764 26.00 -19.66 -12.14
C THR A 764 27.14 -19.98 -11.18
N ASP A 765 27.19 -19.35 -10.00
CA ASP A 765 28.19 -19.57 -8.96
C ASP A 765 27.57 -20.32 -7.77
N ILE A 766 28.08 -21.53 -7.50
CA ILE A 766 27.55 -22.44 -6.46
C ILE A 766 27.63 -21.79 -5.07
N GLU A 767 28.73 -21.10 -4.73
CA GLU A 767 28.91 -20.53 -3.40
C GLU A 767 28.03 -19.29 -3.21
N VAL A 768 27.91 -18.44 -4.24
CA VAL A 768 26.97 -17.31 -4.23
C VAL A 768 25.53 -17.80 -4.10
N ALA A 769 25.16 -18.80 -4.89
CA ALA A 769 23.82 -19.39 -4.83
C ALA A 769 23.55 -19.98 -3.44
N MET A 770 24.52 -20.68 -2.84
CA MET A 770 24.40 -21.26 -1.51
C MET A 770 24.17 -20.17 -0.45
N VAL A 771 25.05 -19.16 -0.37
CA VAL A 771 24.92 -18.06 0.59
C VAL A 771 23.61 -17.31 0.41
N ALA A 772 23.21 -17.01 -0.83
CA ALA A 772 21.95 -16.33 -1.11
C ALA A 772 20.74 -17.17 -0.66
N CYS A 773 20.74 -18.48 -0.93
CA CYS A 773 19.65 -19.38 -0.53
C CYS A 773 19.59 -19.59 0.99
N MET A 774 20.73 -19.71 1.68
CA MET A 774 20.79 -19.82 3.14
C MET A 774 20.37 -18.51 3.83
N ALA A 775 20.79 -17.36 3.30
CA ALA A 775 20.33 -16.06 3.78
C ALA A 775 18.82 -15.87 3.55
N TYR A 776 18.30 -16.35 2.43
CA TYR A 776 16.86 -16.38 2.17
C TYR A 776 16.14 -17.29 3.17
N TRP A 777 16.68 -18.48 3.45
CA TRP A 777 16.15 -19.43 4.43
C TRP A 777 16.08 -18.81 5.83
N SER A 778 17.17 -18.19 6.27
CA SER A 778 17.35 -17.65 7.63
C SER A 778 16.82 -16.22 7.81
N LYS A 779 16.06 -15.69 6.84
CA LYS A 779 15.58 -14.31 6.86
C LYS A 779 14.61 -14.09 8.02
N SER A 780 14.81 -13.00 8.76
CA SER A 780 13.90 -12.52 9.81
C SER A 780 12.46 -12.39 9.28
N GLY A 781 11.54 -13.07 9.96
CA GLY A 781 10.12 -13.16 9.58
C GLY A 781 9.76 -14.45 8.83
N ARG A 782 10.75 -15.11 8.22
CA ARG A 782 10.61 -16.46 7.66
C ARG A 782 11.09 -17.51 8.66
N ASN A 783 12.28 -17.33 9.20
CA ASN A 783 12.92 -18.13 10.26
C ASN A 783 12.88 -19.65 9.99
N LEU A 784 13.20 -20.11 8.76
CA LEU A 784 13.15 -21.53 8.43
C LEU A 784 14.25 -22.34 9.11
N GLU A 785 15.37 -21.72 9.44
CA GLU A 785 16.46 -22.31 10.21
C GLU A 785 15.99 -22.81 11.59
N ILE A 786 15.00 -22.11 12.17
CA ILE A 786 14.35 -22.50 13.42
C ILE A 786 13.22 -23.49 13.15
N LYS A 787 12.37 -23.22 12.15
CA LYS A 787 11.19 -24.05 11.87
C LYS A 787 11.55 -25.46 11.41
N SER A 788 12.67 -25.64 10.73
CA SER A 788 13.15 -26.93 10.24
C SER A 788 13.46 -27.92 11.36
N ASN A 789 13.96 -27.44 12.51
CA ASN A 789 14.33 -28.31 13.62
C ASN A 789 13.11 -29.06 14.16
N GLY A 790 13.15 -30.40 14.08
CA GLY A 790 12.09 -31.29 14.51
C GLY A 790 10.86 -31.34 13.59
N GLU A 791 10.85 -30.72 12.41
CA GLU A 791 9.64 -30.66 11.58
C GLU A 791 9.53 -31.83 10.61
N MET A 792 8.47 -32.65 10.72
CA MET A 792 8.23 -33.75 9.77
C MET A 792 7.36 -33.34 8.59
N ASN A 793 6.64 -32.21 8.70
CA ASN A 793 5.78 -31.71 7.64
C ASN A 793 6.50 -30.69 6.76
N GLU A 794 6.94 -31.15 5.60
CA GLU A 794 7.63 -30.34 4.59
C GLU A 794 6.74 -29.22 4.05
N ASP A 795 5.41 -29.30 4.17
CA ASP A 795 4.53 -28.21 3.73
C ASP A 795 4.78 -26.92 4.50
N ILE A 796 5.11 -27.03 5.79
CA ILE A 796 5.41 -25.88 6.66
C ILE A 796 6.67 -25.17 6.17
N ILE A 797 7.67 -25.95 5.74
CA ILE A 797 8.92 -25.44 5.22
C ILE A 797 8.74 -24.89 3.80
N SER A 798 8.08 -25.67 2.93
CA SER A 798 7.77 -25.35 1.54
C SER A 798 6.95 -24.06 1.41
N ALA A 799 5.94 -23.85 2.26
CA ALA A 799 5.16 -22.62 2.29
C ALA A 799 5.99 -21.40 2.70
N GLY A 800 7.08 -21.62 3.44
CA GLY A 800 8.08 -20.61 3.74
C GLY A 800 8.94 -20.23 2.54
N ILE A 801 9.19 -21.17 1.62
CA ILE A 801 9.98 -20.94 0.40
C ILE A 801 9.17 -20.18 -0.64
N GLY A 802 7.93 -20.58 -0.91
CA GLY A 802 7.06 -19.94 -1.90
C GLY A 802 5.62 -20.42 -1.82
N SER A 803 4.72 -19.72 -2.52
CA SER A 803 3.27 -20.00 -2.51
C SER A 803 2.80 -21.01 -3.55
N ASN A 804 3.63 -21.31 -4.56
CA ASN A 804 3.34 -22.26 -5.63
C ASN A 804 4.53 -23.20 -5.81
N VAL A 805 4.67 -24.13 -4.87
CA VAL A 805 5.77 -25.10 -4.78
C VAL A 805 5.24 -26.52 -4.95
N ASP A 806 6.11 -27.43 -5.38
CA ASP A 806 5.78 -28.85 -5.48
C ASP A 806 5.81 -29.51 -4.09
N TYR A 807 4.74 -29.31 -3.32
CA TYR A 807 4.59 -29.82 -1.96
C TYR A 807 4.79 -31.34 -1.89
N ILE A 808 4.22 -32.10 -2.83
CA ILE A 808 4.29 -33.56 -2.86
C ILE A 808 5.71 -34.03 -3.17
N GLY A 809 6.33 -33.47 -4.21
CA GLY A 809 7.71 -33.80 -4.55
C GLY A 809 8.67 -33.49 -3.41
N LYS A 810 8.49 -32.36 -2.73
CA LYS A 810 9.35 -31.91 -1.62
C LYS A 810 9.18 -32.79 -0.39
N GLN A 811 7.95 -33.13 0.00
CA GLN A 811 7.70 -34.08 1.09
C GLN A 811 8.34 -35.44 0.78
N SER A 812 8.18 -35.96 -0.44
CA SER A 812 8.78 -37.22 -0.85
C SER A 812 10.33 -37.17 -0.84
N ALA A 813 10.93 -36.08 -1.31
CA ALA A 813 12.38 -35.89 -1.24
C ALA A 813 12.90 -35.79 0.20
N PHE A 814 12.12 -35.19 1.11
CA PHE A 814 12.44 -35.16 2.52
C PHE A 814 12.40 -36.56 3.15
N GLU A 815 11.26 -37.25 3.05
CA GLU A 815 11.01 -38.54 3.70
C GLU A 815 11.88 -39.66 3.13
N ASN A 816 12.02 -39.73 1.81
CA ASN A 816 12.61 -40.90 1.17
C ASN A 816 14.12 -40.78 0.96
N ILE A 817 14.65 -39.56 0.90
CA ILE A 817 16.04 -39.31 0.50
C ILE A 817 16.79 -38.58 1.61
N THR A 818 16.44 -37.34 1.87
CA THR A 818 17.33 -36.44 2.64
C THR A 818 17.25 -36.66 4.15
N SER A 819 16.08 -36.98 4.72
CA SER A 819 15.96 -37.31 6.15
C SER A 819 16.77 -38.56 6.52
N LYS A 820 16.77 -39.58 5.65
CA LYS A 820 17.61 -40.78 5.77
C LYS A 820 19.09 -40.44 5.56
N CYS A 821 19.40 -39.64 4.53
CA CYS A 821 20.77 -39.23 4.21
C CYS A 821 21.47 -38.49 5.36
N PHE A 822 20.73 -37.66 6.09
CA PHE A 822 21.25 -36.88 7.21
C PHE A 822 20.90 -37.46 8.59
N ALA A 823 20.41 -38.70 8.63
CA ALA A 823 20.09 -39.45 9.85
C ALA A 823 19.26 -38.63 10.86
N VAL A 824 18.16 -38.06 10.37
CA VAL A 824 17.27 -37.20 11.15
C VAL A 824 16.60 -37.98 12.29
N SER A 825 16.26 -39.26 12.08
CA SER A 825 15.70 -40.15 13.11
C SER A 825 16.57 -40.27 14.35
N ASP A 826 17.88 -40.24 14.16
CA ASP A 826 18.85 -40.49 15.22
C ASP A 826 19.26 -39.18 15.92
N CYS A 827 18.74 -38.04 15.44
CA CYS A 827 19.11 -36.71 15.93
C CYS A 827 18.54 -36.45 17.33
N ASN A 828 19.38 -35.96 18.25
CA ASN A 828 18.96 -35.57 19.61
C ASN A 828 17.92 -34.42 19.63
N ILE A 829 17.78 -33.67 18.52
CA ILE A 829 16.64 -32.76 18.35
C ILE A 829 15.41 -33.63 18.09
N GLN A 830 14.61 -33.82 19.13
CA GLN A 830 13.37 -34.58 19.06
C GLN A 830 12.54 -34.05 17.88
N SER A 831 12.03 -34.98 17.06
CA SER A 831 10.96 -34.65 16.14
C SER A 831 9.87 -33.98 16.97
N LYS A 832 9.43 -32.78 16.57
CA LYS A 832 8.16 -32.25 17.02
C LYS A 832 7.20 -33.39 16.76
N ALA A 833 6.59 -33.90 17.84
CA ALA A 833 5.75 -35.09 17.79
C ALA A 833 5.00 -35.08 16.49
N LYS A 834 5.09 -36.17 15.71
CA LYS A 834 4.29 -36.34 14.50
C LYS A 834 2.93 -35.86 14.93
N ARG A 835 2.48 -34.71 14.40
CA ARG A 835 1.04 -34.47 14.33
C ARG A 835 0.60 -35.49 13.30
N VAL A 836 0.54 -36.75 13.74
CA VAL A 836 -0.61 -37.59 13.45
C VAL A 836 -1.74 -36.63 13.73
N LYS A 837 -2.35 -36.10 12.68
CA LYS A 837 -3.70 -35.60 12.82
C LYS A 837 -4.60 -36.85 12.89
N THR A 838 -4.38 -37.69 13.89
CA THR A 838 -5.38 -37.82 14.94
C THR A 838 -5.58 -36.39 15.45
N VAL A 839 -6.46 -35.67 14.76
CA VAL A 839 -7.38 -34.85 15.53
C VAL A 839 -8.06 -35.90 16.40
N THR A 840 -7.52 -36.12 17.58
CA THR A 840 -8.34 -36.64 18.66
C THR A 840 -9.47 -35.63 18.74
N ASP A 841 -10.64 -36.08 18.33
CA ASP A 841 -11.96 -35.58 18.68
C ASP A 841 -12.08 -35.43 20.20
N LYS A 842 -11.40 -34.45 20.79
CA LYS A 842 -11.45 -34.20 22.24
C LYS A 842 -11.79 -32.77 22.60
N GLU A 843 -12.34 -32.06 21.64
CA GLU A 843 -12.92 -30.76 21.88
C GLU A 843 -14.35 -30.78 21.35
N LEU A 844 -14.56 -30.80 20.03
CA LEU A 844 -15.90 -30.77 19.46
C LEU A 844 -16.74 -32.00 19.85
N LYS A 845 -18.02 -31.77 20.16
CA LYS A 845 -19.03 -32.77 20.49
C LYS A 845 -19.53 -33.52 19.25
N ILE A 846 -18.59 -34.04 18.45
CA ILE A 846 -18.86 -34.65 17.13
C ILE A 846 -19.83 -35.82 17.29
N GLU A 847 -19.63 -36.66 18.29
CA GLU A 847 -20.47 -37.83 18.52
C GLU A 847 -21.87 -37.45 19.00
N GLU A 848 -22.02 -36.44 19.86
CA GLU A 848 -23.34 -35.93 20.24
C GLU A 848 -24.07 -35.26 19.07
N GLY A 849 -23.33 -34.56 18.20
CA GLY A 849 -23.88 -34.00 16.97
C GLY A 849 -24.38 -35.09 16.00
N ILE A 850 -23.64 -36.19 15.88
CA ILE A 850 -24.03 -37.31 15.02
C ILE A 850 -25.22 -38.07 15.62
N LYS A 851 -25.22 -38.34 16.93
CA LYS A 851 -26.39 -38.92 17.62
C LYS A 851 -27.64 -38.06 17.44
N TRP A 852 -27.49 -36.74 17.46
CA TRP A 852 -28.59 -35.83 17.13
C TRP A 852 -29.07 -36.01 15.69
N LEU A 853 -28.16 -36.02 14.70
CA LEU A 853 -28.52 -36.26 13.29
C LEU A 853 -29.20 -37.61 13.08
N GLU A 854 -28.69 -38.67 13.69
CA GLU A 854 -29.26 -40.02 13.61
C GLU A 854 -30.66 -40.07 14.24
N SER A 855 -30.91 -39.32 15.31
CA SER A 855 -32.25 -39.27 15.92
C SER A 855 -33.30 -38.62 15.03
N ILE A 856 -32.92 -37.64 14.19
CA ILE A 856 -33.84 -36.90 13.32
C ILE A 856 -33.91 -37.41 11.88
N CYS A 857 -32.99 -38.29 11.45
CA CYS A 857 -33.00 -38.88 10.11
C CYS A 857 -33.81 -40.18 10.03
N ILE A 858 -34.17 -40.56 8.80
CA ILE A 858 -34.60 -41.92 8.47
C ILE A 858 -33.63 -42.54 7.45
N PRO A 859 -33.44 -43.86 7.43
CA PRO A 859 -32.64 -44.50 6.39
C PRO A 859 -33.41 -44.52 5.07
N ILE A 860 -32.70 -44.49 3.94
CA ILE A 860 -33.29 -44.36 2.60
C ILE A 860 -34.27 -45.51 2.26
N GLU A 861 -34.11 -46.70 2.85
CA GLU A 861 -35.00 -47.86 2.65
C GLU A 861 -36.40 -47.65 3.23
N SER A 862 -36.54 -46.74 4.20
CA SER A 862 -37.80 -46.41 4.85
C SER A 862 -38.59 -45.35 4.09
N VAL A 863 -38.01 -44.73 3.06
CA VAL A 863 -38.68 -43.70 2.25
C VAL A 863 -39.86 -44.32 1.51
N GLY A 864 -41.03 -43.67 1.63
CA GLY A 864 -42.31 -44.17 1.08
C GLY A 864 -43.03 -45.16 1.99
N LYS A 865 -42.37 -45.72 3.01
CA LYS A 865 -42.98 -46.58 4.04
C LYS A 865 -43.29 -45.82 5.32
N THR A 866 -42.51 -44.80 5.63
CA THR A 866 -42.67 -43.95 6.82
C THR A 866 -42.58 -42.48 6.46
N LYS A 867 -43.33 -41.63 7.17
CA LYS A 867 -43.19 -40.17 7.04
C LYS A 867 -41.80 -39.73 7.53
N TYR A 868 -41.23 -38.70 6.91
CA TYR A 868 -39.99 -38.09 7.38
C TYR A 868 -40.19 -37.56 8.80
N LYS A 869 -39.22 -37.82 9.68
CA LYS A 869 -39.21 -37.26 11.04
C LYS A 869 -39.10 -35.74 11.00
N ILE A 870 -38.17 -35.24 10.18
CA ILE A 870 -38.03 -33.82 9.85
C ILE A 870 -38.12 -33.67 8.32
N PRO A 871 -39.18 -33.04 7.79
CA PRO A 871 -39.32 -32.80 6.36
C PRO A 871 -38.41 -31.66 5.89
N TYR A 872 -38.14 -31.64 4.59
CA TYR A 872 -37.38 -30.57 3.96
C TYR A 872 -38.26 -29.35 3.72
N CYS A 873 -37.76 -28.17 4.06
CA CYS A 873 -38.36 -26.89 3.68
C CYS A 873 -37.26 -25.86 3.47
N GLN A 874 -37.42 -25.00 2.46
CA GLN A 874 -36.53 -23.87 2.22
C GLN A 874 -37.26 -22.57 2.57
N ASP A 875 -37.58 -22.41 3.84
CA ASP A 875 -38.28 -21.24 4.39
C ASP A 875 -37.35 -20.05 4.68
N LEU A 876 -36.05 -20.19 4.35
CA LEU A 876 -34.98 -19.23 4.62
C LEU A 876 -34.76 -18.96 6.12
N ASN A 877 -35.39 -19.74 6.99
CA ASN A 877 -35.35 -19.56 8.44
C ASN A 877 -34.19 -20.34 9.07
N ARG A 878 -32.98 -19.92 8.73
CA ARG A 878 -31.77 -20.70 9.00
C ARG A 878 -31.28 -20.64 10.46
N ILE A 879 -31.99 -19.94 11.35
CA ILE A 879 -31.51 -19.61 12.71
C ILE A 879 -32.60 -19.78 13.79
N LYS A 880 -33.89 -19.56 13.49
CA LYS A 880 -34.94 -19.64 14.54
C LYS A 880 -35.28 -21.09 14.87
N ASP A 881 -35.73 -21.32 16.10
CA ASP A 881 -36.10 -22.67 16.57
C ASP A 881 -37.28 -23.27 15.80
N SER A 882 -38.12 -22.47 15.15
CA SER A 882 -39.21 -22.97 14.29
C SER A 882 -38.71 -23.78 13.09
N GLY A 883 -37.50 -23.50 12.58
CA GLY A 883 -36.81 -24.32 11.56
C GLY A 883 -36.28 -25.66 12.10
N ALA A 884 -36.47 -25.98 13.38
CA ALA A 884 -36.19 -27.33 13.87
C ALA A 884 -37.24 -28.35 13.40
N LYS A 885 -38.44 -27.89 13.00
CA LYS A 885 -39.53 -28.75 12.52
C LYS A 885 -39.45 -29.07 11.02
N THR A 886 -38.68 -28.30 10.26
CA THR A 886 -38.44 -28.49 8.82
C THR A 886 -37.05 -27.97 8.47
N MET A 887 -36.26 -28.62 7.62
CA MET A 887 -34.84 -28.26 7.50
C MET A 887 -34.29 -28.34 6.07
N ASP A 888 -33.55 -27.32 5.64
CA ASP A 888 -32.73 -27.38 4.42
C ASP A 888 -31.31 -27.95 4.68
N CYS A 889 -30.60 -28.37 3.63
CA CYS A 889 -29.28 -29.00 3.74
C CYS A 889 -28.27 -28.13 4.51
N SER A 890 -28.27 -26.82 4.24
CA SER A 890 -27.34 -25.87 4.84
C SER A 890 -27.72 -25.48 6.27
N GLU A 891 -29.01 -25.44 6.58
CA GLU A 891 -29.53 -25.25 7.93
C GLU A 891 -29.20 -26.45 8.82
N MET A 892 -29.37 -27.67 8.30
CA MET A 892 -29.01 -28.89 9.01
C MET A 892 -27.55 -28.92 9.41
N VAL A 893 -26.65 -28.59 8.48
CA VAL A 893 -25.23 -28.47 8.77
C VAL A 893 -24.94 -27.31 9.73
N GLY A 894 -25.67 -26.19 9.63
CA GLY A 894 -25.57 -25.07 10.58
C GLY A 894 -25.99 -25.42 12.01
N ARG A 895 -27.00 -26.29 12.18
CA ARG A 895 -27.43 -26.83 13.48
C ARG A 895 -26.49 -27.91 13.99
N TYR A 896 -26.01 -28.80 13.11
CA TYR A 896 -24.97 -29.77 13.43
C TYR A 896 -23.71 -29.07 13.97
N ALA A 897 -23.25 -28.02 13.28
CA ALA A 897 -22.11 -27.21 13.71
C ALA A 897 -22.31 -26.60 15.11
N ALA A 898 -23.54 -26.26 15.49
CA ALA A 898 -23.85 -25.81 16.85
C ALA A 898 -23.87 -26.95 17.86
N LYS A 899 -24.40 -28.13 17.49
CA LYS A 899 -24.45 -29.32 18.34
C LYS A 899 -23.07 -29.86 18.68
N ILE A 900 -22.13 -29.80 17.74
CA ILE A 900 -20.73 -30.16 17.99
C ILE A 900 -19.95 -29.05 18.72
N GLU A 901 -20.61 -27.95 19.08
CA GLU A 901 -20.02 -26.76 19.72
C GLU A 901 -18.95 -26.07 18.88
N TRP A 902 -19.00 -26.23 17.55
CA TRP A 902 -18.21 -25.46 16.60
C TRP A 902 -18.79 -24.05 16.39
N SER A 903 -20.10 -23.86 16.66
CA SER A 903 -20.74 -22.56 16.80
C SER A 903 -21.58 -22.49 18.09
N LYS A 904 -21.69 -21.30 18.71
CA LYS A 904 -22.50 -21.12 19.94
C LYS A 904 -24.02 -21.24 19.69
N LYS A 905 -24.46 -20.97 18.47
CA LYS A 905 -25.86 -21.05 18.01
C LYS A 905 -25.90 -21.61 16.59
N PRO A 906 -27.05 -22.13 16.12
CA PRO A 906 -27.21 -22.52 14.72
C PRO A 906 -26.77 -21.43 13.76
N MET A 907 -25.93 -21.81 12.80
CA MET A 907 -25.40 -20.87 11.81
C MET A 907 -26.32 -20.78 10.59
N GLY A 908 -26.77 -19.56 10.28
CA GLY A 908 -27.72 -19.29 9.20
C GLY A 908 -27.11 -19.11 7.81
N TRP A 909 -26.09 -19.88 7.48
CA TRP A 909 -25.33 -19.74 6.24
C TRP A 909 -25.86 -20.60 5.09
N THR A 910 -25.64 -20.14 3.85
CA THR A 910 -25.81 -20.94 2.62
C THR A 910 -24.59 -21.80 2.38
N THR A 911 -24.73 -22.87 1.59
CA THR A 911 -23.60 -23.70 1.16
C THR A 911 -22.51 -22.89 0.46
N ALA A 912 -22.89 -21.86 -0.33
CA ALA A 912 -21.93 -20.94 -0.94
C ALA A 912 -21.14 -20.16 0.11
N SER A 913 -21.81 -19.65 1.15
CA SER A 913 -21.13 -18.97 2.25
C SER A 913 -20.32 -19.90 3.15
N MET A 914 -20.67 -21.19 3.28
CA MET A 914 -19.83 -22.20 3.93
C MET A 914 -18.54 -22.43 3.14
N ILE A 915 -18.63 -22.57 1.81
CA ILE A 915 -17.47 -22.73 0.93
C ILE A 915 -16.57 -21.49 1.02
N GLU A 916 -17.16 -20.30 0.97
CA GLU A 916 -16.44 -19.05 1.14
C GLU A 916 -15.80 -18.96 2.54
N TYR A 917 -16.52 -19.36 3.58
CA TYR A 917 -16.01 -19.40 4.94
C TYR A 917 -14.84 -20.37 5.07
N GLY A 918 -14.92 -21.59 4.55
CA GLY A 918 -13.80 -22.55 4.58
C GLY A 918 -12.57 -22.07 3.79
N ARG A 919 -12.77 -21.32 2.70
CA ARG A 919 -11.67 -20.66 1.97
C ARG A 919 -11.03 -19.53 2.76
N ASN A 920 -11.83 -18.71 3.43
CA ASN A 920 -11.37 -17.53 4.16
C ASN A 920 -10.86 -17.88 5.57
N HIS A 921 -11.35 -18.97 6.13
CA HIS A 921 -11.08 -19.45 7.48
C HIS A 921 -10.69 -20.94 7.49
N PRO A 922 -9.63 -21.34 6.76
CA PRO A 922 -9.21 -22.74 6.65
C PRO A 922 -8.67 -23.32 7.96
N LYS A 923 -8.53 -22.49 9.00
CA LYS A 923 -8.22 -22.92 10.37
C LYS A 923 -9.44 -23.40 11.15
N TRP A 924 -10.63 -22.98 10.77
CA TRP A 924 -11.90 -23.24 11.47
C TRP A 924 -12.73 -24.28 10.73
N LEU A 925 -12.80 -24.14 9.40
CA LEU A 925 -13.43 -25.10 8.50
C LEU A 925 -12.40 -25.47 7.43
N ILE A 926 -11.73 -26.59 7.64
CA ILE A 926 -10.59 -27.03 6.82
C ILE A 926 -11.13 -27.63 5.53
N GLN A 927 -10.86 -27.04 4.37
CA GLN A 927 -11.17 -27.65 3.08
C GLN A 927 -10.13 -28.71 2.70
N HIS A 928 -10.57 -29.93 2.43
CA HIS A 928 -9.72 -31.00 1.91
C HIS A 928 -9.81 -31.04 0.40
N LYS A 929 -8.73 -30.61 -0.27
CA LYS A 929 -8.65 -30.54 -1.74
C LYS A 929 -7.95 -31.74 -2.36
N ASN A 930 -7.39 -32.61 -1.54
CA ASN A 930 -6.73 -33.82 -2.00
C ASN A 930 -7.81 -34.84 -2.39
N ALA A 931 -7.80 -35.27 -3.66
CA ALA A 931 -8.71 -36.31 -4.15
C ALA A 931 -8.58 -37.64 -3.37
N ASN A 932 -7.43 -37.89 -2.75
CA ASN A 932 -7.17 -39.06 -1.92
C ASN A 932 -7.44 -38.81 -0.42
N TYR A 933 -8.08 -37.69 -0.07
CA TYR A 933 -8.50 -37.45 1.30
C TYR A 933 -9.56 -38.49 1.69
N ILE A 934 -9.27 -39.23 2.76
CA ILE A 934 -10.21 -40.14 3.41
C ILE A 934 -11.12 -39.29 4.30
N PRO A 935 -12.42 -39.21 3.99
CA PRO A 935 -13.35 -38.41 4.77
C PRO A 935 -13.49 -38.99 6.18
N LYS A 936 -13.53 -38.09 7.17
CA LYS A 936 -13.65 -38.45 8.58
C LYS A 936 -15.09 -38.34 9.02
N ARG A 937 -15.47 -39.16 10.01
CA ARG A 937 -16.74 -39.02 10.71
C ARG A 937 -16.84 -37.60 11.29
N GLY A 938 -17.92 -36.90 10.98
CA GLY A 938 -18.16 -35.50 11.32
C GLY A 938 -17.66 -34.46 10.30
N ASP A 939 -16.98 -34.89 9.23
CA ASP A 939 -16.73 -34.01 8.09
C ASP A 939 -18.04 -33.62 7.41
N ILE A 940 -18.03 -32.52 6.68
CA ILE A 940 -19.12 -32.12 5.80
C ILE A 940 -18.65 -32.11 4.36
N PHE A 941 -19.52 -32.44 3.42
CA PHE A 941 -19.23 -32.16 2.02
C PHE A 941 -19.94 -30.86 1.61
N LEU A 942 -19.27 -30.03 0.82
CA LEU A 942 -19.87 -28.82 0.27
C LEU A 942 -19.82 -28.87 -1.25
N TRP A 943 -21.01 -28.87 -1.86
CA TRP A 943 -21.23 -28.71 -3.29
C TRP A 943 -21.98 -27.39 -3.55
N ARG A 944 -21.93 -26.84 -4.77
CA ARG A 944 -22.58 -25.54 -5.10
C ARG A 944 -24.11 -25.68 -5.05
N GLY A 945 -24.67 -25.52 -3.85
CA GLY A 945 -26.11 -25.59 -3.57
C GLY A 945 -26.53 -26.72 -2.63
N HIS A 946 -25.61 -27.61 -2.22
CA HIS A 946 -25.97 -28.80 -1.43
C HIS A 946 -24.87 -29.25 -0.47
N THR A 947 -25.25 -29.81 0.67
CA THR A 947 -24.31 -30.23 1.71
C THR A 947 -24.90 -31.28 2.65
N GLY A 948 -24.03 -32.04 3.28
CA GLY A 948 -24.39 -33.03 4.29
C GLY A 948 -23.21 -33.37 5.17
N VAL A 949 -23.47 -34.20 6.18
CA VAL A 949 -22.50 -34.60 7.19
C VAL A 949 -22.11 -36.06 6.97
N VAL A 950 -20.81 -36.33 6.87
CA VAL A 950 -20.22 -37.66 6.83
C VAL A 950 -20.34 -38.29 8.21
N ILE A 951 -20.91 -39.49 8.27
CA ILE A 951 -20.99 -40.26 9.50
C ILE A 951 -20.13 -41.52 9.45
N GLU A 952 -19.82 -42.04 8.27
CA GLU A 952 -19.01 -43.26 8.15
C GLU A 952 -18.29 -43.28 6.79
N TYR A 953 -17.14 -43.93 6.76
CA TYR A 953 -16.39 -44.21 5.54
C TYR A 953 -15.94 -45.67 5.55
N ASP A 954 -16.34 -46.39 4.52
CA ASP A 954 -15.88 -47.75 4.22
C ASP A 954 -14.69 -47.65 3.26
N GLU A 955 -13.50 -47.93 3.81
CA GLU A 955 -12.24 -47.88 3.07
C GLU A 955 -12.10 -49.00 2.04
N GLN A 956 -12.75 -50.15 2.26
CA GLN A 956 -12.63 -51.30 1.35
C GLN A 956 -13.37 -51.05 0.04
N ASN A 957 -14.54 -50.39 0.12
CA ASN A 957 -15.42 -50.16 -1.02
C ASN A 957 -15.40 -48.71 -1.53
N ASP A 958 -14.64 -47.83 -0.87
CA ASP A 958 -14.57 -46.39 -1.14
C ASP A 958 -15.96 -45.72 -1.06
N ILE A 959 -16.76 -46.13 -0.06
CA ILE A 959 -18.14 -45.67 0.17
C ILE A 959 -18.18 -44.73 1.36
N VAL A 960 -18.87 -43.61 1.18
CA VAL A 960 -19.10 -42.57 2.20
C VAL A 960 -20.56 -42.60 2.59
N THR A 961 -20.86 -42.79 3.87
CA THR A 961 -22.22 -42.67 4.42
C THR A 961 -22.43 -41.26 4.94
N THR A 962 -23.49 -40.60 4.50
CA THR A 962 -23.84 -39.23 4.86
C THR A 962 -25.26 -39.14 5.42
N ILE A 963 -25.53 -38.11 6.20
CA ILE A 963 -26.89 -37.64 6.53
C ILE A 963 -27.08 -36.28 5.87
N GLU A 964 -28.22 -36.13 5.18
CA GLU A 964 -28.52 -34.99 4.31
C GLU A 964 -29.99 -34.57 4.47
N ALA A 965 -30.26 -33.26 4.46
CA ALA A 965 -31.62 -32.74 4.35
C ALA A 965 -31.87 -32.33 2.90
N ILE A 966 -32.82 -32.97 2.23
CA ILE A 966 -32.93 -32.85 0.77
C ILE A 966 -34.35 -32.83 0.22
N SER A 967 -34.53 -32.12 -0.89
CA SER A 967 -35.77 -32.06 -1.69
C SER A 967 -35.49 -32.37 -3.17
N SER A 968 -35.07 -33.60 -3.46
CA SER A 968 -34.74 -34.06 -4.81
C SER A 968 -35.21 -35.51 -5.03
N THR A 969 -35.18 -36.00 -6.26
CA THR A 969 -35.42 -37.42 -6.53
C THR A 969 -34.14 -38.22 -6.33
N VAL A 970 -34.27 -39.51 -6.01
CA VAL A 970 -33.11 -40.43 -5.91
C VAL A 970 -32.25 -40.42 -7.19
N ASN A 971 -32.86 -40.15 -8.35
CA ASN A 971 -32.16 -40.03 -9.63
C ASN A 971 -31.17 -38.86 -9.69
N ASN A 972 -31.44 -37.77 -8.98
CA ASN A 972 -30.55 -36.60 -8.91
C ASN A 972 -29.39 -36.83 -7.94
N GLU A 973 -29.60 -37.56 -6.84
CA GLU A 973 -28.55 -37.84 -5.85
C GLU A 973 -27.68 -39.04 -6.18
N LYS A 974 -28.25 -40.08 -6.81
CA LYS A 974 -27.55 -41.33 -7.18
C LYS A 974 -26.84 -42.04 -6.00
N PRO A 975 -27.54 -42.36 -4.90
CA PRO A 975 -26.98 -43.16 -3.82
C PRO A 975 -26.67 -44.60 -4.27
N VAL A 976 -25.70 -45.21 -3.61
CA VAL A 976 -25.30 -46.61 -3.80
C VAL A 976 -25.82 -47.51 -2.68
N ASP A 977 -25.81 -48.82 -2.91
CA ASP A 977 -25.99 -49.82 -1.86
C ASP A 977 -24.66 -50.17 -1.17
N ASP A 978 -24.69 -51.15 -0.27
CA ASP A 978 -23.54 -51.57 0.54
C ASP A 978 -22.39 -52.15 -0.30
N ASN A 979 -22.67 -52.60 -1.52
CA ASN A 979 -21.69 -53.14 -2.46
C ASN A 979 -21.22 -52.07 -3.48
N GLY A 980 -21.61 -50.81 -3.30
CA GLY A 980 -21.23 -49.72 -4.19
C GLY A 980 -21.95 -49.74 -5.54
N ILE A 981 -23.02 -50.51 -5.67
CA ILE A 981 -23.87 -50.57 -6.87
C ILE A 981 -24.95 -49.50 -6.76
N PHE A 982 -25.23 -48.79 -7.85
CA PHE A 982 -26.33 -47.84 -7.86
C PHE A 982 -27.65 -48.55 -7.56
N ARG A 983 -28.42 -48.00 -6.62
CA ARG A 983 -29.74 -48.55 -6.33
C ARG A 983 -30.58 -48.58 -7.60
N LYS A 984 -31.12 -49.76 -7.95
CA LYS A 984 -31.93 -49.98 -9.15
C LYS A 984 -33.01 -48.89 -9.26
N ARG A 985 -33.19 -48.32 -10.46
CA ARG A 985 -34.20 -47.29 -10.78
C ARG A 985 -35.58 -47.77 -10.31
N LYS A 986 -36.00 -47.32 -9.13
CA LYS A 986 -37.41 -47.35 -8.72
C LYS A 986 -38.08 -46.08 -9.23
N PRO A 987 -39.38 -46.11 -9.57
CA PRO A 987 -40.14 -44.93 -10.00
C PRO A 987 -39.89 -43.77 -9.02
N ASP A 988 -39.64 -42.57 -9.56
CA ASP A 988 -39.03 -41.40 -8.90
C ASP A 988 -39.38 -41.24 -7.41
N ILE A 989 -38.62 -41.93 -6.55
CA ILE A 989 -38.76 -41.77 -5.10
C ILE A 989 -38.27 -40.36 -4.78
N HIS A 990 -39.19 -39.56 -4.28
CA HIS A 990 -38.91 -38.18 -3.98
C HIS A 990 -38.50 -38.02 -2.51
N LEU A 991 -37.26 -37.61 -2.33
CA LEU A 991 -36.61 -37.35 -1.06
C LEU A 991 -37.04 -35.96 -0.60
N ARG A 992 -37.77 -35.84 0.51
CA ARG A 992 -38.29 -34.57 1.06
C ARG A 992 -38.06 -34.46 2.57
N GLY A 993 -36.85 -34.74 3.03
CA GLY A 993 -36.54 -34.71 4.45
C GLY A 993 -35.09 -35.00 4.77
N VAL A 994 -34.82 -35.24 6.05
CA VAL A 994 -33.49 -35.63 6.56
C VAL A 994 -33.30 -37.14 6.42
N ILE A 995 -32.32 -37.57 5.63
CA ILE A 995 -32.15 -38.96 5.19
C ILE A 995 -30.69 -39.40 5.33
N LYS A 996 -30.47 -40.65 5.73
CA LYS A 996 -29.17 -41.32 5.74
C LYS A 996 -28.95 -42.08 4.42
N MET A 997 -27.86 -41.79 3.72
CA MET A 997 -27.57 -42.24 2.35
C MET A 997 -26.09 -42.63 2.19
N LYS A 998 -25.78 -43.42 1.16
CA LYS A 998 -24.41 -43.88 0.84
C LYS A 998 -24.01 -43.44 -0.56
N PHE A 999 -22.76 -43.00 -0.73
CA PHE A 999 -22.21 -42.49 -1.99
C PHE A 999 -20.81 -43.03 -2.23
N LYS A 1000 -20.45 -43.29 -3.49
CA LYS A 1000 -19.07 -43.69 -3.85
C LYS A 1000 -18.17 -42.47 -3.92
N ARG A 1001 -16.94 -42.54 -3.39
CA ARG A 1001 -15.95 -41.44 -3.47
C ARG A 1001 -15.32 -41.40 -4.87
N THR A 1002 -14.96 -40.21 -5.34
CA THR A 1002 -14.27 -39.98 -6.63
C THR A 1002 -13.35 -38.77 -6.54
N ASP A 1003 -12.61 -38.44 -7.61
CA ASP A 1003 -11.68 -37.30 -7.68
C ASP A 1003 -12.28 -35.94 -7.26
N TYR A 1004 -13.59 -35.75 -7.42
CA TYR A 1004 -14.32 -34.56 -6.98
C TYR A 1004 -15.25 -34.84 -5.78
N HIS A 1005 -14.76 -35.73 -4.91
CA HIS A 1005 -15.20 -36.14 -3.57
C HIS A 1005 -16.43 -37.05 -3.46
N LEU A 1006 -17.54 -36.86 -4.17
CA LEU A 1006 -18.68 -37.81 -4.13
C LEU A 1006 -19.30 -38.01 -5.52
N LEU A 1007 -19.46 -39.26 -5.95
CA LEU A 1007 -20.13 -39.66 -7.19
C LEU A 1007 -21.63 -39.37 -7.07
N GLY A 1008 -22.20 -38.62 -8.03
CA GLY A 1008 -23.61 -38.18 -8.02
C GLY A 1008 -23.77 -36.67 -8.09
N HIS A 1009 -22.78 -35.91 -7.61
CA HIS A 1009 -22.85 -34.45 -7.45
C HIS A 1009 -22.15 -33.70 -8.62
N SER A 1010 -22.90 -33.00 -9.49
CA SER A 1010 -22.38 -32.25 -10.67
C SER A 1010 -22.82 -30.77 -10.64
N PRO A 1011 -21.94 -29.74 -10.74
CA PRO A 1011 -20.61 -29.75 -11.38
C PRO A 1011 -19.39 -29.76 -10.43
N LYS A 1012 -18.38 -30.55 -10.84
CA LYS A 1012 -16.91 -30.65 -10.56
C LYS A 1012 -16.23 -30.04 -9.32
N LEU A 1013 -16.91 -29.50 -8.31
CA LEU A 1013 -16.27 -28.89 -7.14
C LEU A 1013 -16.99 -29.23 -5.83
N CYS A 1014 -17.29 -30.51 -5.62
CA CYS A 1014 -17.63 -31.02 -4.29
C CYS A 1014 -16.32 -31.31 -3.53
N TYR A 1015 -16.23 -30.92 -2.25
CA TYR A 1015 -15.07 -31.11 -1.39
C TYR A 1015 -15.51 -31.47 0.02
N PHE A 1016 -14.73 -32.30 0.72
CA PHE A 1016 -14.89 -32.51 2.15
C PHE A 1016 -14.29 -31.35 2.94
N TYR A 1017 -14.88 -31.06 4.09
CA TYR A 1017 -14.43 -30.06 5.04
C TYR A 1017 -14.51 -30.60 6.46
N SER A 1018 -13.49 -30.36 7.28
CA SER A 1018 -13.53 -30.69 8.72
C SER A 1018 -13.74 -29.44 9.57
N PHE A 1019 -14.62 -29.54 10.55
CA PHE A 1019 -14.67 -28.61 11.67
C PHE A 1019 -13.46 -28.84 12.59
N ALA A 1020 -12.70 -27.78 12.86
CA ALA A 1020 -11.35 -27.94 13.44
C ALA A 1020 -11.18 -27.48 14.90
N VAL A 1021 -12.01 -26.56 15.40
CA VAL A 1021 -11.87 -25.92 16.74
C VAL A 1021 -13.25 -25.54 17.31
N HIS A 1022 -13.47 -25.62 18.63
CA HIS A 1022 -14.67 -25.09 19.29
C HIS A 1022 -14.86 -23.60 19.09
N TYR A 1023 -16.11 -23.15 19.00
CA TYR A 1023 -16.45 -21.71 19.01
C TYR A 1023 -16.03 -21.02 20.31
N THR A 1024 -16.06 -21.76 21.42
CA THR A 1024 -15.85 -21.25 22.79
C THR A 1024 -14.38 -21.14 23.17
N LYS A 1025 -13.47 -21.79 22.42
CA LYS A 1025 -12.01 -21.67 22.61
C LYS A 1025 -11.47 -20.56 21.70
N LYS A 1026 -11.65 -19.31 22.18
CA LYS A 1026 -10.96 -18.13 21.67
C LYS A 1026 -9.51 -18.10 22.14
#